data_AF-A0A174TBQ2-F1
#
_entry.id   AF-A0A174TBQ2-F1
#
_cell.length_a   1.000
_cell.length_b   1.000
_cell.length_c   1.000
_cell.angle_alpha   90.00
_cell.angle_beta   90.00
_cell.angle_gamma   90.00
#
_symmetry.space_group_name_H-M   'P 1'
#
loop_
_entity.id
_entity.type
_entity.pdbx_description
1 polymer ?
#
loop_
_entity_poly.entity_id
_entity_poly.type
_entity_poly.pdbx_seq_one_letter_code
_entity_poly.pdbx_strand_id
1 'polypeptide(L)'
;MAIGLSLLAGCNAPKEVVGDDRSLDFTADWAFRLGDDTAAARPDYNDADWRKLNLPHDWAIEGEFSKDNPSGTGGGALPGGIGWYRKTFTADKADEGKRYRIDFDGAYMNSTVYINGHELGTRPYGYISFSYDLTPYIKWGVENVLAVRVDNAEQPNSRWYSGCGIYRNVWLTKLNPAHIAQWGTYVTAEDVSKNSAQLKIRTKLQYDAEAQMADVVLQSRLVDADGNAVGEAVSEAQLMPLTPAEVEQEIHLKNPRLWSIDTPYMYRVESILKDKQTGEVLDRYYTPTGIRTFRFDAQKGFILNGEQVKINGVCMHHDLGCLGAAVNTRAIERQLEILKEMGCNGIRCSHNPPAPELLDLCDRMGFIVMDETFDMWRKKKTRHDYSRYFNEWHERDLTDLIVRDRNHPSIFMWSIGNEVLEQWTDAKADTLSLEEANLVLNFGHSADMLAKDGEMSVNSLLTKKLADMVRKLDATRPVTAGCNEPNPNNHLFRSGALDIIGFNYHDNWFAGVPQNFPGKPFIVTESVSGLMTRGYYRMPSDSMFVWPARWDKPFYDASFSCSSYDNCHVPWGNRHEGTMRHVKNNDFISGQYVWTGFDYIGEPTPYGWPARSSYFGIIDLAGFPKDVYYMYQSEWRPDKAVLHLFPHWNWTEGQDIDLWAYYNNADEVELFVNGKSQGVRSKGKDDFHVMWRVKYESGTVKAVSRKEGKTVAEQEIRTAGEPAQIRLSPDRSTIQADGKDLSFITVEILDKDGNLCPNAENDVTFAVEGAGFIAGVDNGSPISMEKFKDNHRKAFYGKCLVVLQNNGEPGGVKVTATADGLEKATTAIKVK
;
A
#
# COMPACT_ATOMS: atom_id res chain seq x y z
N MET A 1 5.58 -1.40 -36.18
CA MET A 1 5.40 -1.78 -34.78
C MET A 1 4.37 -2.89 -34.72
N ALA A 2 4.83 -4.14 -34.68
CA ALA A 2 3.95 -5.29 -34.55
C ALA A 2 3.46 -5.34 -33.10
N ILE A 3 2.15 -5.27 -32.93
CA ILE A 3 1.45 -5.45 -31.66
C ILE A 3 1.76 -6.87 -31.19
N GLY A 4 2.69 -6.99 -30.25
CA GLY A 4 2.96 -8.23 -29.53
C GLY A 4 1.81 -8.48 -28.57
N LEU A 5 0.78 -9.17 -29.08
CA LEU A 5 -0.25 -9.80 -28.27
C LEU A 5 0.43 -10.88 -27.43
N SER A 6 0.92 -10.52 -26.25
CA SER A 6 1.25 -11.49 -25.23
C SER A 6 -0.06 -12.17 -24.83
N LEU A 7 -0.24 -13.41 -25.29
CA LEU A 7 -1.25 -14.33 -24.79
C LEU A 7 -0.99 -14.52 -23.29
N LEU A 8 -1.64 -13.69 -22.47
CA LEU A 8 -2.02 -14.06 -21.12
C LEU A 8 -2.86 -15.32 -21.28
N ALA A 9 -2.25 -16.47 -21.01
CA ALA A 9 -3.00 -17.70 -20.82
C ALA A 9 -4.10 -17.38 -19.82
N GLY A 10 -5.35 -17.54 -20.25
CA GLY A 10 -6.51 -17.19 -19.44
C GLY A 10 -6.41 -17.90 -18.11
N CYS A 11 -6.09 -17.15 -17.06
CA CYS A 11 -6.53 -17.49 -15.72
C CYS A 11 -8.05 -17.59 -15.83
N ASN A 12 -8.58 -18.81 -15.82
CA ASN A 12 -9.96 -18.99 -15.41
C ASN A 12 -10.08 -18.22 -14.11
N ALA A 13 -10.92 -17.18 -14.10
CA ALA A 13 -11.29 -16.52 -12.86
C ALA A 13 -11.63 -17.65 -11.87
N PRO A 14 -11.03 -17.68 -10.67
CA PRO A 14 -11.47 -18.62 -9.65
C PRO A 14 -12.99 -18.44 -9.56
N LYS A 15 -13.73 -19.55 -9.70
CA LYS A 15 -15.17 -19.55 -9.47
C LYS A 15 -15.42 -18.73 -8.21
N GLU A 16 -16.33 -17.76 -8.30
CA GLU A 16 -16.77 -16.94 -7.17
C GLU A 16 -16.75 -17.80 -5.91
N VAL A 17 -15.94 -17.35 -4.95
CA VAL A 17 -15.96 -17.89 -3.61
C VAL A 17 -17.41 -17.82 -3.16
N VAL A 18 -18.03 -18.98 -2.93
CA VAL A 18 -19.33 -19.09 -2.25
C VAL A 18 -19.29 -18.10 -1.09
N GLY A 19 -20.17 -17.09 -1.16
CA GLY A 19 -20.15 -15.95 -0.24
C GLY A 19 -20.10 -16.43 1.20
N ASP A 20 -19.32 -15.73 2.01
CA ASP A 20 -19.32 -15.97 3.45
C ASP A 20 -20.65 -15.45 4.03
N ASP A 21 -21.65 -16.33 4.13
CA ASP A 21 -22.98 -16.00 4.72
C ASP A 21 -22.88 -15.43 6.15
N ARG A 22 -21.70 -15.52 6.78
CA ARG A 22 -21.36 -14.99 8.09
C ARG A 22 -21.26 -13.46 8.14
N SER A 23 -20.71 -12.84 7.10
CA SER A 23 -20.36 -11.41 7.10
C SER A 23 -20.90 -10.72 5.85
N LEU A 24 -21.82 -9.79 6.05
CA LEU A 24 -22.47 -9.06 4.97
C LEU A 24 -21.76 -7.74 4.71
N ASP A 25 -21.50 -7.43 3.44
CA ASP A 25 -21.07 -6.10 3.02
C ASP A 25 -22.09 -5.06 3.48
N PHE A 26 -21.65 -4.14 4.34
CA PHE A 26 -22.50 -3.14 4.96
C PHE A 26 -22.18 -1.71 4.48
N THR A 27 -21.53 -1.58 3.33
CA THR A 27 -21.03 -0.30 2.79
C THR A 27 -22.08 0.55 2.08
N ALA A 28 -23.17 -0.02 1.59
CA ALA A 28 -24.20 0.73 0.86
C ALA A 28 -25.09 1.61 1.78
N ASP A 29 -25.74 2.63 1.21
CA ASP A 29 -26.89 3.36 1.81
C ASP A 29 -26.62 4.06 3.14
N TRP A 30 -25.47 4.73 3.27
CA TRP A 30 -25.16 5.57 4.41
C TRP A 30 -25.59 7.02 4.17
N ALA A 31 -25.87 7.73 5.26
CA ALA A 31 -26.04 9.18 5.29
C ALA A 31 -24.79 9.82 5.92
N PHE A 32 -24.32 10.92 5.36
CA PHE A 32 -23.13 11.63 5.84
C PHE A 32 -23.39 13.13 5.98
N ARG A 33 -22.82 13.71 7.04
CA ARG A 33 -22.73 15.15 7.24
C ARG A 33 -21.40 15.52 7.91
N LEU A 34 -20.75 16.55 7.36
CA LEU A 34 -19.62 17.21 8.00
C LEU A 34 -20.13 18.23 9.04
N GLY A 35 -19.59 18.19 10.25
CA GLY A 35 -20.01 18.98 11.40
C GLY A 35 -20.30 18.12 12.62
N ASP A 36 -20.11 18.64 13.84
CA ASP A 36 -20.25 17.86 15.08
C ASP A 36 -21.57 18.13 15.81
N ASP A 37 -22.66 17.53 15.31
CA ASP A 37 -23.94 17.51 16.02
C ASP A 37 -24.09 16.20 16.79
N THR A 38 -23.70 16.22 18.07
CA THR A 38 -23.77 15.03 18.96
C THR A 38 -25.17 14.45 19.10
N ALA A 39 -26.21 15.24 18.79
CA ALA A 39 -27.57 14.77 18.80
C ALA A 39 -27.85 13.73 17.69
N ALA A 40 -26.96 13.62 16.70
CA ALA A 40 -26.97 12.63 15.63
C ALA A 40 -26.73 11.19 16.12
N ALA A 41 -26.33 10.97 17.37
CA ALA A 41 -26.33 9.63 17.96
C ALA A 41 -27.76 9.10 18.23
N ARG A 42 -28.75 10.00 18.39
CA ARG A 42 -30.11 9.60 18.77
C ARG A 42 -30.84 8.92 17.61
N PRO A 43 -31.69 7.91 17.89
CA PRO A 43 -32.42 7.19 16.84
C PRO A 43 -33.45 8.08 16.13
N ASP A 44 -34.04 9.06 16.81
CA ASP A 44 -35.06 9.97 16.29
C ASP A 44 -34.48 11.25 15.63
N TYR A 45 -33.16 11.33 15.49
CA TYR A 45 -32.51 12.43 14.80
C TYR A 45 -32.93 12.46 13.32
N ASN A 46 -33.35 13.63 12.82
CA ASN A 46 -33.72 13.81 11.43
C ASN A 46 -32.47 14.01 10.56
N ASP A 47 -32.11 12.99 9.78
CA ASP A 47 -30.99 13.01 8.82
C ASP A 47 -31.46 13.07 7.36
N ALA A 48 -32.71 13.46 7.11
CA ALA A 48 -33.29 13.48 5.76
C ALA A 48 -32.58 14.46 4.80
N ASP A 49 -31.91 15.49 5.34
CA ASP A 49 -31.13 16.47 4.59
C ASP A 49 -29.65 16.08 4.43
N TRP A 50 -29.22 14.95 5.00
CA TRP A 50 -27.84 14.48 4.89
C TRP A 50 -27.56 13.88 3.51
N ARG A 51 -26.32 13.98 3.05
CA ARG A 51 -25.89 13.38 1.78
C ARG A 51 -25.97 11.86 1.90
N LYS A 52 -26.63 11.21 0.94
CA LYS A 52 -26.57 9.75 0.79
C LYS A 52 -25.32 9.35 0.00
N LEU A 53 -24.62 8.33 0.48
CA LEU A 53 -23.40 7.80 -0.15
C LEU A 53 -23.19 6.33 0.23
N ASN A 54 -22.30 5.69 -0.52
CA ASN A 54 -21.75 4.38 -0.17
C ASN A 54 -20.35 4.57 0.40
N LEU A 55 -19.99 3.70 1.33
CA LEU A 55 -18.63 3.53 1.81
C LEU A 55 -17.83 2.65 0.82
N PRO A 56 -16.49 2.65 0.88
CA PRO A 56 -15.64 3.50 1.70
C PRO A 56 -15.68 4.99 1.30
N HIS A 57 -15.53 5.90 2.26
CA HIS A 57 -15.63 7.33 2.06
C HIS A 57 -14.53 8.11 2.77
N ASP A 58 -13.82 8.92 1.99
CA ASP A 58 -12.88 9.92 2.45
C ASP A 58 -13.45 11.31 2.12
N TRP A 59 -13.81 12.12 3.11
CA TRP A 59 -14.39 13.44 2.84
C TRP A 59 -13.33 14.51 2.55
N ALA A 60 -12.07 14.30 2.98
CA ALA A 60 -11.03 15.31 2.82
C ALA A 60 -10.63 15.48 1.35
N ILE A 61 -10.60 14.38 0.59
CA ILE A 61 -10.25 14.37 -0.83
C ILE A 61 -11.25 15.14 -1.71
N GLU A 62 -12.47 15.38 -1.21
CA GLU A 62 -13.50 16.16 -1.89
C GLU A 62 -13.31 17.67 -1.70
N GLY A 63 -12.44 18.06 -0.76
CA GLY A 63 -12.17 19.44 -0.39
C GLY A 63 -11.22 20.20 -1.33
N GLU A 64 -11.02 21.47 -1.02
CA GLU A 64 -10.04 22.33 -1.69
C GLU A 64 -8.68 22.24 -1.01
N PHE A 65 -7.61 22.33 -1.80
CA PHE A 65 -6.27 22.54 -1.27
C PHE A 65 -6.13 23.97 -0.73
N SER A 66 -5.55 24.12 0.46
CA SER A 66 -5.27 25.43 1.04
C SER A 66 -4.10 25.38 2.01
N LYS A 67 -3.24 26.39 1.96
CA LYS A 67 -2.18 26.61 2.96
C LYS A 67 -2.73 26.76 4.38
N ASP A 68 -4.00 27.14 4.51
CA ASP A 68 -4.67 27.39 5.80
C ASP A 68 -5.35 26.13 6.36
N ASN A 69 -5.38 25.03 5.59
CA ASN A 69 -5.87 23.75 6.11
C ASN A 69 -4.94 23.24 7.22
N PRO A 70 -5.48 22.74 8.34
CA PRO A 70 -4.69 22.43 9.53
C PRO A 70 -3.78 21.21 9.37
N SER A 71 -3.98 20.40 8.31
CA SER A 71 -3.10 19.28 7.94
C SER A 71 -1.69 19.74 7.57
N GLY A 72 -1.55 21.02 7.14
CA GLY A 72 -0.35 21.52 6.48
C GLY A 72 -0.02 20.74 5.21
N THR A 73 1.12 21.05 4.59
CA THR A 73 1.58 20.34 3.39
C THR A 73 1.97 18.89 3.64
N GLY A 74 2.39 18.55 4.87
CA GLY A 74 2.64 17.17 5.29
C GLY A 74 1.41 16.28 5.13
N GLY A 75 0.23 16.76 5.54
CA GLY A 75 -1.04 16.08 5.30
C GLY A 75 -1.73 16.45 3.98
N GLY A 76 -1.00 16.93 2.97
CA GLY A 76 -1.54 17.22 1.64
C GLY A 76 -2.29 18.54 1.50
N ALA A 77 -2.25 19.40 2.52
CA ALA A 77 -2.96 20.67 2.59
C ALA A 77 -4.47 20.55 2.30
N LEU A 78 -5.09 19.46 2.77
CA LEU A 78 -6.52 19.14 2.63
C LEU A 78 -7.24 19.31 3.99
N PRO A 79 -8.57 19.54 3.99
CA PRO A 79 -9.30 19.81 5.21
C PRO A 79 -9.44 18.57 6.11
N GLY A 80 -9.64 18.80 7.40
CA GLY A 80 -9.98 17.78 8.40
C GLY A 80 -11.42 17.91 8.90
N GLY A 81 -11.58 17.92 10.21
CA GLY A 81 -12.84 18.20 10.89
C GLY A 81 -13.51 16.96 11.50
N ILE A 82 -14.79 17.09 11.83
CA ILE A 82 -15.58 16.03 12.47
C ILE A 82 -16.73 15.68 11.54
N GLY A 83 -16.81 14.42 11.16
CA GLY A 83 -17.87 13.89 10.29
C GLY A 83 -18.74 12.90 11.04
N TRP A 84 -20.03 12.87 10.70
CA TRP A 84 -20.96 11.88 11.17
C TRP A 84 -21.50 11.04 10.01
N TYR A 85 -21.59 9.73 10.25
CA TYR A 85 -22.23 8.77 9.37
C TYR A 85 -23.42 8.16 10.09
N ARG A 86 -24.53 7.97 9.39
CA ARG A 86 -25.73 7.31 9.92
C ARG A 86 -26.25 6.28 8.93
N LYS A 87 -26.75 5.17 9.46
CA LYS A 87 -27.40 4.13 8.67
C LYS A 87 -28.57 3.54 9.43
N THR A 88 -29.69 3.42 8.74
CA THR A 88 -30.89 2.76 9.24
C THR A 88 -31.00 1.39 8.59
N PHE A 89 -31.26 0.36 9.39
CA PHE A 89 -31.41 -1.01 8.89
C PHE A 89 -32.39 -1.79 9.78
N THR A 90 -32.98 -2.85 9.23
CA THR A 90 -33.83 -3.76 10.00
C THR A 90 -33.06 -5.04 10.28
N ALA A 91 -33.00 -5.45 11.55
CA ALA A 91 -32.50 -6.77 11.94
C ALA A 91 -33.67 -7.78 11.91
N ASP A 92 -33.48 -8.90 11.21
CA ASP A 92 -34.55 -9.89 11.01
C ASP A 92 -34.99 -10.50 12.33
N LYS A 93 -36.31 -10.54 12.59
CA LYS A 93 -36.84 -11.17 13.80
C LYS A 93 -36.49 -12.67 13.91
N ALA A 94 -36.27 -13.33 12.77
CA ALA A 94 -35.83 -14.72 12.72
C ALA A 94 -34.40 -14.92 13.26
N ASP A 95 -33.61 -13.86 13.36
CA ASP A 95 -32.27 -13.89 13.92
C ASP A 95 -32.24 -13.59 15.44
N GLU A 96 -33.39 -13.42 16.09
CA GLU A 96 -33.45 -13.20 17.54
C GLU A 96 -32.74 -14.36 18.29
N GLY A 97 -31.74 -14.02 19.10
CA GLY A 97 -30.87 -14.98 19.80
C GLY A 97 -29.52 -15.22 19.11
N LYS A 98 -29.32 -14.77 17.86
CA LYS A 98 -28.00 -14.68 17.23
C LYS A 98 -27.20 -13.47 17.76
N ARG A 99 -25.91 -13.45 17.45
CA ARG A 99 -25.00 -12.33 17.70
C ARG A 99 -24.85 -11.49 16.45
N TYR A 100 -24.99 -10.18 16.60
CA TYR A 100 -24.79 -9.18 15.56
C TYR A 100 -23.59 -8.33 15.94
N ARG A 101 -22.59 -8.25 15.06
CA ARG A 101 -21.42 -7.38 15.24
C ARG A 101 -21.27 -6.46 14.04
N ILE A 102 -20.71 -5.28 14.28
CA ILE A 102 -20.24 -4.42 13.21
C ILE A 102 -18.73 -4.39 13.22
N ASP A 103 -18.15 -4.64 12.04
CA ASP A 103 -16.71 -4.67 11.83
C ASP A 103 -16.31 -3.53 10.90
N PHE A 104 -15.33 -2.74 11.31
CA PHE A 104 -14.73 -1.67 10.51
C PHE A 104 -13.30 -2.06 10.19
N ASP A 105 -12.92 -2.01 8.92
CA ASP A 105 -11.54 -2.27 8.51
C ASP A 105 -10.59 -1.08 8.75
N GLY A 106 -11.16 0.09 8.99
CA GLY A 106 -10.46 1.31 9.36
C GLY A 106 -11.35 2.54 9.26
N ALA A 107 -11.20 3.46 10.21
CA ALA A 107 -11.88 4.75 10.22
C ALA A 107 -10.92 5.80 10.78
N TYR A 108 -10.52 6.77 9.95
CA TYR A 108 -9.51 7.76 10.30
C TYR A 108 -10.15 9.08 10.73
N MET A 109 -10.04 9.49 12.00
CA MET A 109 -9.59 8.71 13.17
C MET A 109 -10.46 9.04 14.38
N ASN A 110 -10.11 8.49 15.56
CA ASN A 110 -10.83 8.74 16.81
C ASN A 110 -12.36 8.56 16.65
N SER A 111 -12.73 7.38 16.17
CA SER A 111 -14.11 7.07 15.82
C SER A 111 -14.90 6.55 17.02
N THR A 112 -16.14 7.00 17.19
CA THR A 112 -17.07 6.53 18.23
C THR A 112 -18.33 5.98 17.56
N VAL A 113 -18.73 4.76 17.94
CA VAL A 113 -19.84 4.04 17.31
C VAL A 113 -21.03 3.95 18.26
N TYR A 114 -22.23 4.20 17.72
CA TYR A 114 -23.49 4.16 18.44
C TYR A 114 -24.51 3.28 17.73
N ILE A 115 -25.34 2.58 18.50
CA ILE A 115 -26.53 1.86 18.01
C ILE A 115 -27.74 2.26 18.85
N ASN A 116 -28.80 2.73 18.20
CA ASN A 116 -30.03 3.17 18.86
C ASN A 116 -29.82 4.19 20.00
N GLY A 117 -28.79 5.04 19.91
CA GLY A 117 -28.43 6.01 20.95
C GLY A 117 -27.48 5.50 22.03
N HIS A 118 -27.12 4.21 22.03
CA HIS A 118 -26.14 3.64 22.96
C HIS A 118 -24.74 3.68 22.37
N GLU A 119 -23.79 4.25 23.09
CA GLU A 119 -22.37 4.22 22.73
C GLU A 119 -21.80 2.81 22.93
N LEU A 120 -21.18 2.26 21.89
CA LEU A 120 -20.50 0.97 21.93
C LEU A 120 -19.03 1.09 22.33
N GLY A 121 -18.41 2.20 21.93
CA GLY A 121 -17.04 2.54 22.30
C GLY A 121 -16.38 3.46 21.28
N THR A 122 -15.15 3.85 21.62
CA THR A 122 -14.28 4.69 20.80
C THR A 122 -13.01 3.93 20.42
N ARG A 123 -12.52 4.12 19.19
CA ARG A 123 -11.26 3.58 18.68
C ARG A 123 -10.38 4.72 18.15
N PRO A 124 -9.26 5.06 18.84
CA PRO A 124 -8.40 6.17 18.43
C PRO A 124 -7.60 5.92 17.16
N TYR A 125 -7.02 4.72 17.03
CA TYR A 125 -6.10 4.45 15.92
C TYR A 125 -6.84 4.34 14.59
N GLY A 126 -6.47 5.18 13.62
CA GLY A 126 -7.21 5.31 12.38
C GLY A 126 -7.04 4.16 11.39
N TYR A 127 -5.99 3.36 11.54
CA TYR A 127 -5.58 2.37 10.52
C TYR A 127 -5.93 0.92 10.84
N ILE A 128 -6.33 0.61 12.07
CA ILE A 128 -6.53 -0.77 12.52
C ILE A 128 -7.99 -1.19 12.35
N SER A 129 -8.24 -2.47 12.01
CA SER A 129 -9.60 -3.01 12.07
C SER A 129 -10.12 -3.07 13.51
N PHE A 130 -11.42 -2.93 13.71
CA PHE A 130 -12.07 -3.06 15.01
C PHE A 130 -13.53 -3.50 14.89
N SER A 131 -14.08 -3.98 16.00
CA SER A 131 -15.41 -4.61 16.04
C SER A 131 -16.16 -4.30 17.32
N TYR A 132 -17.49 -4.13 17.21
CA TYR A 132 -18.39 -3.95 18.34
C TYR A 132 -19.58 -4.90 18.27
N ASP A 133 -19.99 -5.44 19.42
CA ASP A 133 -21.22 -6.22 19.56
C ASP A 133 -22.44 -5.29 19.60
N LEU A 134 -23.33 -5.44 18.62
CA LEU A 134 -24.59 -4.72 18.53
C LEU A 134 -25.70 -5.39 19.34
N THR A 135 -25.58 -6.69 19.56
CA THR A 135 -26.66 -7.57 20.03
C THR A 135 -27.44 -7.03 21.23
N PRO A 136 -26.80 -6.49 22.30
CA PRO A 136 -27.52 -6.02 23.48
C PRO A 136 -28.51 -4.88 23.20
N TYR A 137 -28.36 -4.18 22.07
CA TYR A 137 -29.12 -2.98 21.74
C TYR A 137 -29.93 -3.10 20.44
N ILE A 138 -29.88 -4.25 19.78
CA ILE A 138 -30.69 -4.53 18.58
C ILE A 138 -32.17 -4.60 18.96
N LYS A 139 -33.00 -3.98 18.12
CA LYS A 139 -34.46 -4.10 18.13
C LYS A 139 -34.88 -5.02 16.98
N TRP A 140 -35.41 -6.19 17.32
CA TRP A 140 -35.72 -7.24 16.34
C TRP A 140 -37.01 -6.97 15.56
N GLY A 141 -36.95 -7.16 14.23
CA GLY A 141 -38.09 -6.97 13.32
C GLY A 141 -38.53 -5.52 13.12
N VAL A 142 -37.73 -4.55 13.59
CA VAL A 142 -37.98 -3.11 13.42
C VAL A 142 -36.67 -2.39 13.06
N GLU A 143 -36.79 -1.10 12.72
CA GLU A 143 -35.65 -0.28 12.36
C GLU A 143 -34.69 -0.04 13.53
N ASN A 144 -33.40 -0.13 13.22
CA ASN A 144 -32.26 0.18 14.06
C ASN A 144 -31.47 1.30 13.42
N VAL A 145 -30.93 2.20 14.23
CA VAL A 145 -30.14 3.34 13.76
C VAL A 145 -28.73 3.21 14.28
N LEU A 146 -27.79 3.05 13.37
CA LEU A 146 -26.37 3.12 13.64
C LEU A 146 -25.87 4.54 13.36
N ALA A 147 -25.04 5.09 14.24
CA ALA A 147 -24.35 6.35 14.03
C ALA A 147 -22.86 6.20 14.34
N VAL A 148 -22.01 6.86 13.56
CA VAL A 148 -20.56 6.85 13.74
C VAL A 148 -20.06 8.29 13.67
N ARG A 149 -19.45 8.75 14.76
CA ARG A 149 -18.71 10.02 14.81
C ARG A 149 -17.26 9.74 14.47
N VAL A 150 -16.67 10.47 13.54
CA VAL A 150 -15.24 10.39 13.20
C VAL A 150 -14.61 11.76 13.41
N ASP A 151 -13.56 11.82 14.22
CA ASP A 151 -12.95 13.07 14.67
C ASP A 151 -11.50 13.20 14.17
N ASN A 152 -11.35 13.98 13.10
CA ASN A 152 -10.05 14.37 12.55
C ASN A 152 -9.90 15.91 12.59
N ALA A 153 -10.43 16.57 13.64
CA ALA A 153 -10.37 18.04 13.76
C ALA A 153 -8.98 18.52 14.21
N GLU A 154 -8.36 17.76 15.11
CA GLU A 154 -7.07 18.08 15.70
C GLU A 154 -5.91 17.64 14.79
N GLN A 155 -5.46 18.56 13.94
CA GLN A 155 -4.35 18.38 13.00
C GLN A 155 -3.21 19.39 13.28
N PRO A 156 -1.97 19.13 12.84
CA PRO A 156 -1.51 17.92 12.14
C PRO A 156 -1.35 16.74 13.10
N ASN A 157 -1.84 15.57 12.67
CA ASN A 157 -1.76 14.29 13.37
C ASN A 157 -1.10 13.16 12.54
N SER A 158 -0.65 13.48 11.33
CA SER A 158 0.01 12.56 10.40
C SER A 158 1.12 13.29 9.65
N ARG A 159 2.20 12.58 9.28
CA ARG A 159 3.29 13.12 8.45
C ARG A 159 2.96 13.14 6.97
N TRP A 160 2.06 12.25 6.55
CA TRP A 160 1.50 12.09 5.20
C TRP A 160 -0.03 12.30 5.20
N TYR A 161 -0.65 12.31 4.03
CA TYR A 161 -2.12 12.37 3.91
C TYR A 161 -2.80 11.15 4.50
N SER A 162 -3.61 11.34 5.54
CA SER A 162 -4.37 10.28 6.18
C SER A 162 -5.71 9.98 5.49
N GLY A 163 -6.31 11.00 4.87
CA GLY A 163 -7.76 11.03 4.61
C GLY A 163 -8.58 11.25 5.88
N CYS A 164 -9.90 11.35 5.72
CA CYS A 164 -10.83 11.49 6.83
C CYS A 164 -12.11 10.67 6.61
N GLY A 165 -12.49 9.87 7.61
CA GLY A 165 -13.77 9.16 7.61
C GLY A 165 -13.64 7.64 7.65
N ILE A 166 -14.74 6.96 7.30
CA ILE A 166 -14.78 5.50 7.19
C ILE A 166 -14.25 5.12 5.81
N TYR A 167 -12.92 5.21 5.69
CA TYR A 167 -12.20 5.08 4.42
C TYR A 167 -11.91 3.62 4.02
N ARG A 168 -12.30 2.65 4.85
CA ARG A 168 -12.28 1.21 4.52
C ARG A 168 -13.67 0.59 4.64
N ASN A 169 -13.76 -0.69 4.27
CA ASN A 169 -15.01 -1.44 4.27
C ASN A 169 -15.59 -1.63 5.68
N VAL A 170 -16.91 -1.83 5.71
CA VAL A 170 -17.69 -2.08 6.92
C VAL A 170 -18.53 -3.32 6.67
N TRP A 171 -18.58 -4.20 7.67
CA TRP A 171 -19.26 -5.49 7.60
C TRP A 171 -20.25 -5.65 8.74
N LEU A 172 -21.39 -6.28 8.46
CA LEU A 172 -22.35 -6.73 9.47
C LEU A 172 -22.21 -8.25 9.61
N THR A 173 -21.68 -8.68 10.75
CA THR A 173 -21.38 -10.08 11.03
C THR A 173 -22.48 -10.70 11.88
N LYS A 174 -23.06 -11.81 11.40
CA LYS A 174 -24.14 -12.57 12.04
C LYS A 174 -23.60 -13.92 12.49
N LEU A 175 -23.73 -14.24 13.78
CA LEU A 175 -23.17 -15.46 14.36
C LEU A 175 -24.21 -16.19 15.21
N ASN A 176 -24.20 -17.53 15.17
CA ASN A 176 -24.92 -18.30 16.18
C ASN A 176 -24.22 -18.18 17.54
N PRO A 177 -24.90 -18.49 18.67
CA PRO A 177 -24.29 -18.41 20.00
C PRO A 177 -22.99 -19.20 20.13
N ALA A 178 -22.92 -20.39 19.53
CA ALA A 178 -21.68 -21.15 19.36
C ALA A 178 -21.09 -20.84 17.98
N HIS A 179 -19.89 -20.27 17.94
CA HIS A 179 -19.23 -19.84 16.72
C HIS A 179 -17.70 -19.85 16.88
N ILE A 180 -16.98 -19.74 15.78
CA ILE A 180 -15.54 -19.52 15.75
C ILE A 180 -15.30 -18.04 16.07
N ALA A 181 -14.39 -17.75 17.00
CA ALA A 181 -14.11 -16.38 17.44
C ALA A 181 -13.63 -15.49 16.28
N GLN A 182 -13.79 -14.16 16.40
CA GLN A 182 -13.22 -13.19 15.47
C GLN A 182 -11.71 -13.40 15.35
N TRP A 183 -11.23 -13.59 14.11
CA TRP A 183 -9.83 -13.92 13.82
C TRP A 183 -9.31 -15.16 14.60
N GLY A 184 -10.24 -16.08 14.90
CA GLY A 184 -10.04 -17.19 15.83
C GLY A 184 -9.22 -18.36 15.28
N THR A 185 -8.82 -18.34 14.00
CA THR A 185 -8.01 -19.39 13.40
C THR A 185 -6.54 -19.02 13.36
N TYR A 186 -5.68 -20.02 13.52
CA TYR A 186 -4.25 -19.90 13.27
C TYR A 186 -3.75 -21.17 12.58
N VAL A 187 -3.41 -21.03 11.31
CA VAL A 187 -2.96 -22.13 10.45
C VAL A 187 -1.46 -21.99 10.23
N THR A 188 -0.69 -22.99 10.67
CA THR A 188 0.75 -23.07 10.46
C THR A 188 1.10 -24.32 9.66
N ALA A 189 2.19 -24.25 8.91
CA ALA A 189 2.72 -25.37 8.15
C ALA A 189 4.09 -25.79 8.71
N GLU A 190 4.22 -27.06 9.04
CA GLU A 190 5.45 -27.70 9.54
C GLU A 190 5.87 -28.83 8.59
N ASP A 191 7.13 -29.27 8.71
CA ASP A 191 7.72 -30.36 7.92
C ASP A 191 7.47 -30.25 6.40
N VAL A 192 7.51 -29.02 5.90
CA VAL A 192 7.19 -28.67 4.52
C VAL A 192 8.33 -29.06 3.58
N SER A 193 8.00 -29.89 2.60
CA SER A 193 8.85 -30.29 1.49
C SER A 193 8.01 -30.34 0.20
N LYS A 194 8.65 -30.68 -0.93
CA LYS A 194 7.93 -30.95 -2.18
C LYS A 194 7.02 -32.19 -2.11
N ASN A 195 7.23 -33.07 -1.13
CA ASN A 195 6.53 -34.36 -1.01
C ASN A 195 5.48 -34.37 0.10
N SER A 196 5.59 -33.50 1.10
CA SER A 196 4.72 -33.50 2.28
C SER A 196 4.66 -32.12 2.93
N ALA A 197 3.55 -31.81 3.57
CA ALA A 197 3.42 -30.74 4.54
C ALA A 197 2.44 -31.18 5.64
N GLN A 198 2.71 -30.79 6.88
CA GLN A 198 1.77 -30.94 8.00
C GLN A 198 1.18 -29.57 8.31
N LEU A 199 -0.13 -29.42 8.21
CA LEU A 199 -0.82 -28.23 8.67
C LEU A 199 -1.31 -28.44 10.10
N LYS A 200 -0.98 -27.50 10.99
CA LYS A 200 -1.58 -27.39 12.31
C LYS A 200 -2.59 -26.26 12.31
N ILE A 201 -3.79 -26.55 12.77
CA ILE A 201 -4.93 -25.64 12.75
C ILE A 201 -5.40 -25.47 14.19
N ARG A 202 -5.15 -24.29 14.77
CA ARG A 202 -5.73 -23.90 16.05
C ARG A 202 -6.95 -23.04 15.81
N THR A 203 -8.09 -23.45 16.37
CA THR A 203 -9.37 -22.76 16.21
C THR A 203 -9.93 -22.41 17.58
N LYS A 204 -10.10 -21.11 17.83
CA LYS A 204 -10.80 -20.59 19.00
C LYS A 204 -12.30 -20.61 18.77
N LEU A 205 -13.00 -21.31 19.63
CA LEU A 205 -14.46 -21.40 19.67
C LEU A 205 -14.98 -20.50 20.78
N GLN A 206 -16.00 -19.72 20.48
CA GLN A 206 -16.70 -18.83 21.38
C GLN A 206 -18.10 -19.41 21.62
N TYR A 207 -18.57 -19.30 22.87
CA TYR A 207 -19.92 -19.69 23.22
C TYR A 207 -20.59 -18.66 24.11
N ASP A 208 -21.45 -17.87 23.48
CA ASP A 208 -22.13 -16.74 24.12
C ASP A 208 -23.51 -17.14 24.65
N ALA A 209 -23.64 -18.34 25.22
CA ALA A 209 -24.84 -18.73 25.98
C ALA A 209 -24.53 -18.70 27.48
N GLU A 210 -25.52 -18.33 28.29
CA GLU A 210 -25.33 -18.05 29.72
C GLU A 210 -25.47 -19.27 30.65
N ALA A 211 -26.20 -20.31 30.24
CA ALA A 211 -26.61 -21.38 31.17
C ALA A 211 -26.47 -22.81 30.65
N GLN A 212 -26.44 -23.02 29.33
CA GLN A 212 -26.40 -24.36 28.74
C GLN A 212 -24.99 -24.66 28.25
N MET A 213 -24.58 -25.92 28.32
CA MET A 213 -23.38 -26.41 27.64
C MET A 213 -23.78 -26.88 26.25
N ALA A 214 -22.86 -26.81 25.29
CA ALA A 214 -23.08 -27.32 23.95
C ALA A 214 -22.00 -28.34 23.57
N ASP A 215 -22.41 -29.52 23.13
CA ASP A 215 -21.50 -30.50 22.52
C ASP A 215 -21.45 -30.23 21.02
N VAL A 216 -20.24 -29.97 20.51
CA VAL A 216 -20.01 -29.57 19.12
C VAL A 216 -18.98 -30.45 18.44
N VAL A 217 -19.01 -30.44 17.10
CA VAL A 217 -18.00 -31.06 16.23
C VAL A 217 -17.37 -29.97 15.38
N LEU A 218 -16.04 -29.84 15.45
CA LEU A 218 -15.26 -29.00 14.54
C LEU A 218 -14.69 -29.86 13.42
N GLN A 219 -15.11 -29.58 12.18
CA GLN A 219 -14.56 -30.18 10.96
C GLN A 219 -13.72 -29.13 10.22
N SER A 220 -12.43 -29.37 10.05
CA SER A 220 -11.56 -28.53 9.22
C SER A 220 -11.24 -29.23 7.92
N ARG A 221 -11.49 -28.57 6.78
CA ARG A 221 -11.18 -29.07 5.43
C ARG A 221 -10.13 -28.17 4.79
N LEU A 222 -9.05 -28.76 4.30
CA LEU A 222 -8.11 -28.06 3.41
C LEU A 222 -8.65 -28.15 1.99
N VAL A 223 -8.99 -27.01 1.40
CA VAL A 223 -9.59 -26.90 0.07
C VAL A 223 -8.58 -26.33 -0.91
N ASP A 224 -8.42 -26.98 -2.06
CA ASP A 224 -7.56 -26.51 -3.14
C ASP A 224 -8.21 -25.39 -3.98
N ALA A 225 -7.44 -24.82 -4.92
CA ALA A 225 -7.93 -23.73 -5.77
C ALA A 225 -9.08 -24.13 -6.71
N ASP A 226 -9.29 -25.43 -6.95
CA ASP A 226 -10.37 -25.98 -7.77
C ASP A 226 -11.65 -26.26 -6.95
N GLY A 227 -11.59 -26.07 -5.62
CA GLY A 227 -12.69 -26.28 -4.69
C GLY A 227 -12.77 -27.70 -4.12
N ASN A 228 -11.75 -28.54 -4.33
CA ASN A 228 -11.73 -29.91 -3.81
C ASN A 228 -11.13 -29.96 -2.40
N ALA A 229 -11.73 -30.74 -1.50
CA ALA A 229 -11.13 -31.05 -0.22
C ALA A 229 -9.96 -32.04 -0.41
N VAL A 230 -8.74 -31.60 -0.10
CA VAL A 230 -7.49 -32.37 -0.23
C VAL A 230 -6.95 -32.89 1.10
N GLY A 231 -7.60 -32.52 2.21
CA GLY A 231 -7.32 -33.02 3.55
C GLY A 231 -8.40 -32.60 4.53
N GLU A 232 -8.55 -33.34 5.62
CA GLU A 232 -9.62 -33.13 6.59
C GLU A 232 -9.20 -33.56 8.00
N ALA A 233 -9.70 -32.86 9.01
CA ALA A 233 -9.63 -33.24 10.42
C ALA A 233 -10.98 -32.98 11.11
N VAL A 234 -11.35 -33.86 12.06
CA VAL A 234 -12.60 -33.76 12.82
C VAL A 234 -12.30 -33.96 14.31
N SER A 235 -12.82 -33.06 15.14
CA SER A 235 -12.66 -33.12 16.60
C SER A 235 -13.99 -32.80 17.28
N GLU A 236 -14.29 -33.50 18.37
CA GLU A 236 -15.39 -33.17 19.26
C GLU A 236 -14.91 -32.18 20.32
N ALA A 237 -15.75 -31.23 20.70
CA ALA A 237 -15.49 -30.31 21.80
C ALA A 237 -16.77 -30.07 22.61
N GLN A 238 -16.59 -29.68 23.86
CA GLN A 238 -17.68 -29.26 24.72
C GLN A 238 -17.47 -27.78 25.08
N LEU A 239 -18.47 -26.97 24.75
CA LEU A 239 -18.45 -25.53 24.99
C LEU A 239 -19.13 -25.24 26.33
N MET A 240 -18.37 -24.59 27.22
CA MET A 240 -18.86 -24.13 28.51
C MET A 240 -19.47 -22.72 28.37
N PRO A 241 -20.53 -22.39 29.11
CA PRO A 241 -21.14 -21.06 29.09
C PRO A 241 -20.10 -19.94 29.25
N LEU A 242 -20.17 -18.94 28.37
CA LEU A 242 -19.35 -17.71 28.40
C LEU A 242 -17.83 -17.95 28.47
N THR A 243 -17.37 -19.15 28.09
CA THR A 243 -15.97 -19.55 28.21
C THR A 243 -15.45 -19.99 26.83
N PRO A 244 -14.41 -19.33 26.30
CA PRO A 244 -13.83 -19.75 25.03
C PRO A 244 -13.12 -21.10 25.18
N ALA A 245 -13.15 -21.89 24.11
CA ALA A 245 -12.38 -23.12 23.98
C ALA A 245 -11.40 -23.00 22.81
N GLU A 246 -10.31 -23.76 22.83
CA GLU A 246 -9.38 -23.86 21.70
C GLU A 246 -9.24 -25.32 21.30
N VAL A 247 -9.38 -25.59 20.01
CA VAL A 247 -9.23 -26.93 19.43
C VAL A 247 -8.05 -26.91 18.48
N GLU A 248 -7.13 -27.85 18.65
CA GLU A 248 -6.01 -28.07 17.74
C GLU A 248 -6.28 -29.31 16.87
N GLN A 249 -6.06 -29.15 15.56
CA GLN A 249 -6.24 -30.21 14.56
C GLN A 249 -5.02 -30.26 13.63
N GLU A 250 -4.79 -31.43 13.04
CA GLU A 250 -3.70 -31.63 12.09
C GLU A 250 -4.21 -32.21 10.77
N ILE A 251 -3.70 -31.68 9.65
CA ILE A 251 -3.95 -32.21 8.31
C ILE A 251 -2.61 -32.51 7.64
N HIS A 252 -2.42 -33.76 7.21
CA HIS A 252 -1.23 -34.18 6.47
C HIS A 252 -1.51 -34.13 4.97
N LEU A 253 -0.79 -33.27 4.25
CA LEU A 253 -0.91 -33.12 2.80
C LEU A 253 0.27 -33.77 2.10
N LYS A 254 -0.01 -34.62 1.10
CA LYS A 254 1.01 -35.18 0.19
C LYS A 254 1.16 -34.29 -1.03
N ASN A 255 2.40 -34.11 -1.48
CA ASN A 255 2.77 -33.33 -2.67
C ASN A 255 2.13 -31.91 -2.65
N PRO A 256 2.38 -31.10 -1.61
CA PRO A 256 1.79 -29.77 -1.51
C PRO A 256 2.25 -28.88 -2.68
N ARG A 257 1.34 -28.07 -3.20
CA ARG A 257 1.71 -26.96 -4.08
C ARG A 257 2.15 -25.79 -3.22
N LEU A 258 3.43 -25.44 -3.29
CA LEU A 258 3.98 -24.40 -2.45
C LEU A 258 3.58 -23.01 -2.97
N TRP A 259 3.34 -22.10 -2.03
CA TRP A 259 3.25 -20.67 -2.32
C TRP A 259 4.66 -20.10 -2.56
N SER A 260 4.82 -19.33 -3.63
CA SER A 260 6.02 -18.55 -3.93
C SER A 260 5.66 -17.24 -4.64
N ILE A 261 6.65 -16.37 -4.88
CA ILE A 261 6.48 -15.10 -5.61
C ILE A 261 5.98 -15.32 -7.05
N ASP A 262 6.47 -16.37 -7.71
CA ASP A 262 6.16 -16.69 -9.10
C ASP A 262 5.01 -17.69 -9.24
N THR A 263 4.73 -18.45 -8.19
CA THR A 263 3.63 -19.41 -8.13
C THR A 263 2.90 -19.24 -6.79
N PRO A 264 2.09 -18.19 -6.64
CA PRO A 264 1.37 -17.88 -5.40
C PRO A 264 0.16 -18.82 -5.21
N TYR A 265 0.40 -20.12 -5.09
CA TYR A 265 -0.67 -21.11 -4.96
C TYR A 265 -1.35 -20.98 -3.59
N MET A 266 -2.67 -20.75 -3.63
CA MET A 266 -3.51 -20.58 -2.43
C MET A 266 -4.40 -21.79 -2.22
N TYR A 267 -4.33 -22.34 -1.02
CA TYR A 267 -5.38 -23.17 -0.43
C TYR A 267 -6.29 -22.30 0.44
N ARG A 268 -7.32 -22.93 0.98
CA ARG A 268 -8.16 -22.37 2.04
C ARG A 268 -8.48 -23.43 3.07
N VAL A 269 -8.32 -23.13 4.35
CA VAL A 269 -8.91 -23.93 5.42
C VAL A 269 -10.34 -23.48 5.63
N GLU A 270 -11.27 -24.40 5.51
CA GLU A 270 -12.68 -24.22 5.85
C GLU A 270 -12.97 -24.95 7.16
N SER A 271 -13.25 -24.17 8.20
CA SER A 271 -13.61 -24.66 9.53
C SER A 271 -15.13 -24.61 9.69
N ILE A 272 -15.75 -25.77 9.90
CA ILE A 272 -17.19 -25.96 10.00
C ILE A 272 -17.50 -26.43 11.42
N LEU A 273 -18.18 -25.60 12.19
CA LEU A 273 -18.67 -25.94 13.52
C LEU A 273 -20.08 -26.52 13.40
N LYS A 274 -20.31 -27.68 14.02
CA LYS A 274 -21.60 -28.37 13.97
C LYS A 274 -22.09 -28.72 15.36
N ASP A 275 -23.40 -28.75 15.53
CA ASP A 275 -24.02 -29.38 16.69
C ASP A 275 -23.81 -30.90 16.64
N LYS A 276 -23.35 -31.49 17.74
CA LYS A 276 -22.98 -32.92 17.77
C LYS A 276 -24.18 -33.85 17.60
N GLN A 277 -25.35 -33.46 18.10
CA GLN A 277 -26.52 -34.34 18.15
C GLN A 277 -27.33 -34.29 16.85
N THR A 278 -27.54 -33.07 16.34
CA THR A 278 -28.38 -32.81 15.16
C THR A 278 -27.57 -32.82 13.86
N GLY A 279 -26.26 -32.55 13.93
CA GLY A 279 -25.41 -32.36 12.76
C GLY A 279 -25.60 -31.01 12.05
N GLU A 280 -26.42 -30.12 12.61
CA GLU A 280 -26.65 -28.77 12.07
C GLU A 280 -25.33 -27.96 12.04
N VAL A 281 -25.11 -27.20 10.97
CA VAL A 281 -23.96 -26.30 10.86
C VAL A 281 -24.25 -25.03 11.65
N LEU A 282 -23.50 -24.82 12.73
CA LEU A 282 -23.60 -23.68 13.62
C LEU A 282 -22.76 -22.49 13.11
N ASP A 283 -21.63 -22.76 12.48
CA ASP A 283 -20.78 -21.69 11.94
C ASP A 283 -19.86 -22.25 10.84
N ARG A 284 -19.46 -21.37 9.93
CA ARG A 284 -18.49 -21.66 8.87
C ARG A 284 -17.51 -20.51 8.79
N TYR A 285 -16.22 -20.81 8.80
CA TYR A 285 -15.16 -19.81 8.76
C TYR A 285 -14.09 -20.21 7.75
N TYR A 286 -13.61 -19.23 6.99
CA TYR A 286 -12.65 -19.41 5.93
C TYR A 286 -11.32 -18.74 6.27
N THR A 287 -10.22 -19.49 6.16
CA THR A 287 -8.88 -18.97 6.40
C THR A 287 -8.03 -19.13 5.14
N PRO A 288 -7.51 -18.05 4.54
CA PRO A 288 -6.56 -18.16 3.42
C PRO A 288 -5.33 -18.94 3.88
N THR A 289 -4.76 -19.78 3.03
CA THR A 289 -3.65 -20.65 3.42
C THR A 289 -2.67 -20.87 2.26
N GLY A 290 -1.46 -20.34 2.39
CA GLY A 290 -0.34 -20.67 1.50
C GLY A 290 0.70 -21.51 2.23
N ILE A 291 1.15 -22.60 1.61
CA ILE A 291 2.15 -23.50 2.19
C ILE A 291 3.53 -23.08 1.69
N ARG A 292 4.39 -22.58 2.58
CA ARG A 292 5.76 -22.15 2.25
C ARG A 292 6.69 -22.26 3.43
N THR A 293 7.98 -22.28 3.16
CA THR A 293 9.04 -22.09 4.18
C THR A 293 9.90 -20.91 3.81
N PHE A 294 10.46 -20.23 4.80
CA PHE A 294 11.43 -19.18 4.56
C PHE A 294 12.35 -19.01 5.76
N ARG A 295 13.46 -18.33 5.54
CA ARG A 295 14.36 -17.88 6.61
C ARG A 295 15.15 -16.66 6.17
N PHE A 296 15.60 -15.91 7.16
CA PHE A 296 16.59 -14.85 6.99
C PHE A 296 17.93 -15.36 7.51
N ASP A 297 18.94 -15.32 6.65
CA ASP A 297 20.29 -15.82 6.92
C ASP A 297 21.27 -14.65 6.96
N ALA A 298 22.14 -14.63 7.97
CA ALA A 298 23.07 -13.53 8.19
C ALA A 298 24.17 -13.39 7.10
N GLN A 299 24.39 -14.41 6.27
CA GLN A 299 25.38 -14.38 5.18
C GLN A 299 24.71 -14.39 3.81
N LYS A 300 23.59 -15.09 3.66
CA LYS A 300 22.89 -15.30 2.39
C LYS A 300 21.66 -14.44 2.21
N GLY A 301 21.26 -13.66 3.21
CA GLY A 301 20.07 -12.83 3.12
C GLY A 301 18.79 -13.67 3.16
N PHE A 302 17.82 -13.37 2.29
CA PHE A 302 16.50 -14.01 2.33
C PHE A 302 16.43 -15.29 1.48
N ILE A 303 15.79 -16.32 2.02
CA ILE A 303 15.62 -17.63 1.38
C ILE A 303 14.16 -18.05 1.48
N LEU A 304 13.53 -18.32 0.33
CA LEU A 304 12.14 -18.77 0.19
C LEU A 304 12.13 -20.18 -0.43
N ASN A 305 11.46 -21.12 0.22
CA ASN A 305 11.35 -22.52 -0.22
C ASN A 305 12.70 -23.20 -0.55
N GLY A 306 13.77 -22.77 0.14
CA GLY A 306 15.13 -23.27 -0.06
C GLY A 306 15.96 -22.50 -1.09
N GLU A 307 15.37 -21.55 -1.82
CA GLU A 307 16.02 -20.76 -2.85
C GLU A 307 16.30 -19.34 -2.35
N GLN A 308 17.51 -18.84 -2.62
CA GLN A 308 17.90 -17.48 -2.24
C GLN A 308 17.20 -16.48 -3.16
N VAL A 309 16.52 -15.50 -2.58
CA VAL A 309 15.76 -14.49 -3.30
C VAL A 309 16.05 -13.12 -2.68
N LYS A 310 16.32 -12.10 -3.50
CA LYS A 310 16.36 -10.72 -3.02
C LYS A 310 14.96 -10.16 -2.89
N ILE A 311 14.71 -9.47 -1.79
CA ILE A 311 13.50 -8.66 -1.62
C ILE A 311 13.72 -7.36 -2.41
N ASN A 312 13.06 -7.26 -3.57
CA ASN A 312 13.00 -6.11 -4.45
C ASN A 312 11.73 -5.33 -4.12
N GLY A 313 11.74 -4.71 -2.94
CA GLY A 313 10.55 -4.13 -2.35
C GLY A 313 10.44 -2.62 -2.54
N VAL A 314 9.23 -2.12 -2.29
CA VAL A 314 8.93 -0.70 -2.19
C VAL A 314 8.12 -0.41 -0.92
N CYS A 315 8.32 0.78 -0.36
CA CYS A 315 7.43 1.35 0.65
C CYS A 315 6.18 1.91 -0.05
N MET A 316 5.01 1.63 0.52
CA MET A 316 3.72 2.11 0.03
C MET A 316 2.92 2.74 1.17
N HIS A 317 2.45 3.96 0.95
CA HIS A 317 1.35 4.55 1.73
C HIS A 317 0.00 4.00 1.26
N HIS A 318 -1.08 4.34 1.97
CA HIS A 318 -2.41 3.74 1.76
C HIS A 318 -3.30 4.48 0.76
N ASP A 319 -2.97 5.72 0.38
CA ASP A 319 -3.82 6.49 -0.52
C ASP A 319 -3.74 5.99 -1.97
N LEU A 320 -4.81 6.28 -2.71
CA LEU A 320 -5.06 5.82 -4.07
C LEU A 320 -5.11 7.01 -5.04
N GLY A 321 -4.26 8.02 -4.82
CA GLY A 321 -4.17 9.23 -5.64
C GLY A 321 -5.48 10.03 -5.60
N CYS A 322 -6.08 10.29 -6.76
CA CYS A 322 -7.36 11.02 -6.85
C CYS A 322 -8.57 10.36 -6.15
N LEU A 323 -8.45 9.11 -5.69
CA LEU A 323 -9.46 8.47 -4.85
C LEU A 323 -9.30 8.81 -3.36
N GLY A 324 -8.15 9.37 -2.97
CA GLY A 324 -7.81 9.65 -1.58
C GLY A 324 -7.60 8.35 -0.81
N ALA A 325 -8.02 8.32 0.45
CA ALA A 325 -7.89 7.14 1.29
C ALA A 325 -8.98 6.09 1.03
N ALA A 326 -10.08 6.43 0.34
CA ALA A 326 -11.22 5.52 0.16
C ALA A 326 -10.79 4.24 -0.58
N VAL A 327 -10.70 3.13 0.16
CA VAL A 327 -10.18 1.87 -0.35
C VAL A 327 -11.01 1.35 -1.52
N ASN A 328 -10.31 0.95 -2.58
CA ASN A 328 -10.89 0.28 -3.73
C ASN A 328 -9.97 -0.84 -4.18
N THR A 329 -10.47 -2.08 -4.21
CA THR A 329 -9.69 -3.27 -4.56
C THR A 329 -9.06 -3.17 -5.93
N ARG A 330 -9.77 -2.64 -6.94
CA ARG A 330 -9.22 -2.49 -8.29
C ARG A 330 -8.11 -1.44 -8.36
N ALA A 331 -8.21 -0.36 -7.59
CA ALA A 331 -7.15 0.65 -7.54
C ALA A 331 -5.87 0.10 -6.89
N ILE A 332 -6.00 -0.66 -5.79
CA ILE A 332 -4.86 -1.35 -5.13
C ILE A 332 -4.26 -2.38 -6.10
N GLU A 333 -5.10 -3.20 -6.75
CA GLU A 333 -4.67 -4.19 -7.73
C GLU A 333 -3.88 -3.52 -8.87
N ARG A 334 -4.37 -2.39 -9.41
CA ARG A 334 -3.64 -1.63 -10.44
C ARG A 334 -2.27 -1.17 -9.95
N GLN A 335 -2.16 -0.64 -8.72
CA GLN A 335 -0.85 -0.24 -8.18
C GLN A 335 0.10 -1.44 -8.11
N LEU A 336 -0.37 -2.59 -7.61
CA LEU A 336 0.40 -3.82 -7.54
C LEU A 336 0.75 -4.39 -8.92
N GLU A 337 -0.13 -4.31 -9.91
CA GLU A 337 0.13 -4.72 -11.30
C GLU A 337 1.30 -3.91 -11.88
N ILE A 338 1.29 -2.58 -11.70
CA ILE A 338 2.36 -1.70 -12.17
C ILE A 338 3.68 -2.03 -11.46
N LEU A 339 3.65 -2.26 -10.14
CA LEU A 339 4.83 -2.66 -9.37
C LEU A 339 5.38 -4.03 -9.81
N LYS A 340 4.50 -5.03 -9.99
CA LYS A 340 4.90 -6.36 -10.47
C LYS A 340 5.51 -6.27 -11.86
N GLU A 341 4.95 -5.42 -12.72
CA GLU A 341 5.48 -5.20 -14.06
C GLU A 341 6.87 -4.52 -14.05
N MET A 342 7.17 -3.73 -13.01
CA MET A 342 8.51 -3.21 -12.73
C MET A 342 9.49 -4.28 -12.26
N GLY A 343 9.01 -5.44 -11.79
CA GLY A 343 9.82 -6.48 -11.14
C GLY A 343 9.88 -6.36 -9.61
N CYS A 344 9.03 -5.53 -9.02
CA CYS A 344 8.85 -5.50 -7.57
C CYS A 344 8.26 -6.85 -7.09
N ASN A 345 8.79 -7.35 -5.98
CA ASN A 345 8.30 -8.57 -5.34
C ASN A 345 7.99 -8.39 -3.84
N GLY A 346 8.15 -7.17 -3.30
CA GLY A 346 7.93 -6.91 -1.88
C GLY A 346 7.23 -5.58 -1.60
N ILE A 347 6.37 -5.55 -0.58
CA ILE A 347 5.65 -4.37 -0.12
C ILE A 347 5.93 -4.16 1.37
N ARG A 348 6.31 -2.94 1.75
CA ARG A 348 6.31 -2.49 3.15
C ARG A 348 5.13 -1.55 3.37
N CYS A 349 4.24 -1.91 4.30
CA CYS A 349 3.03 -1.17 4.64
C CYS A 349 3.36 0.07 5.49
N SER A 350 3.95 1.08 4.85
CA SER A 350 4.54 2.24 5.53
C SER A 350 3.45 3.25 5.92
N HIS A 351 3.19 3.55 7.19
CA HIS A 351 3.75 2.94 8.42
C HIS A 351 2.63 2.54 9.37
N ASN A 352 1.71 1.71 8.86
CA ASN A 352 0.46 1.39 9.53
C ASN A 352 -0.17 0.09 9.02
N PRO A 353 -1.06 -0.53 9.83
CA PRO A 353 -1.84 -1.69 9.41
C PRO A 353 -2.47 -1.48 8.02
N PRO A 354 -2.25 -2.40 7.06
CA PRO A 354 -2.80 -2.29 5.73
C PRO A 354 -4.31 -2.58 5.73
N ALA A 355 -4.96 -2.23 4.62
CA ALA A 355 -6.31 -2.69 4.33
C ALA A 355 -6.27 -4.21 4.06
N PRO A 356 -7.26 -5.00 4.52
CA PRO A 356 -7.29 -6.44 4.24
C PRO A 356 -7.16 -6.78 2.75
N GLU A 357 -7.72 -5.94 1.88
CA GLU A 357 -7.69 -6.12 0.43
C GLU A 357 -6.26 -6.10 -0.14
N LEU A 358 -5.35 -5.31 0.47
CA LEU A 358 -3.95 -5.29 0.05
C LEU A 358 -3.29 -6.64 0.32
N LEU A 359 -3.50 -7.23 1.49
CA LEU A 359 -2.92 -8.52 1.86
C LEU A 359 -3.52 -9.67 1.03
N ASP A 360 -4.83 -9.65 0.78
CA ASP A 360 -5.49 -10.60 -0.12
C ASP A 360 -4.92 -10.56 -1.54
N LEU A 361 -4.65 -9.36 -2.06
CA LEU A 361 -4.01 -9.19 -3.37
C LEU A 361 -2.55 -9.63 -3.32
N CYS A 362 -1.78 -9.26 -2.29
CA CYS A 362 -0.40 -9.70 -2.13
C CYS A 362 -0.26 -11.22 -2.05
N ASP A 363 -1.19 -11.90 -1.37
CA ASP A 363 -1.27 -13.36 -1.31
C ASP A 363 -1.46 -13.97 -2.70
N ARG A 364 -2.41 -13.44 -3.49
CA ARG A 364 -2.76 -13.98 -4.82
C ARG A 364 -1.78 -13.59 -5.92
N MET A 365 -1.09 -12.46 -5.79
CA MET A 365 -0.15 -11.92 -6.78
C MET A 365 1.31 -12.26 -6.48
N GLY A 366 1.58 -12.88 -5.33
CA GLY A 366 2.93 -13.31 -4.94
C GLY A 366 3.83 -12.13 -4.57
N PHE A 367 3.45 -11.40 -3.51
CA PHE A 367 4.28 -10.37 -2.89
C PHE A 367 4.74 -10.79 -1.50
N ILE A 368 5.95 -10.38 -1.13
CA ILE A 368 6.50 -10.48 0.23
C ILE A 368 6.12 -9.21 0.97
N VAL A 369 5.46 -9.33 2.11
CA VAL A 369 4.97 -8.19 2.90
C VAL A 369 5.74 -8.07 4.20
N MET A 370 6.23 -6.85 4.44
CA MET A 370 6.56 -6.33 5.77
C MET A 370 5.35 -5.54 6.27
N ASP A 371 4.62 -6.15 7.20
CA ASP A 371 3.44 -5.54 7.79
C ASP A 371 3.85 -4.76 9.04
N GLU A 372 3.49 -3.47 9.09
CA GLU A 372 4.05 -2.51 10.02
C GLU A 372 2.97 -1.86 10.87
N THR A 373 3.17 -1.84 12.18
CA THR A 373 2.12 -1.41 13.12
C THR A 373 2.15 0.08 13.41
N PHE A 374 3.32 0.68 13.62
CA PHE A 374 3.43 2.02 14.22
C PHE A 374 4.46 2.91 13.51
N ASP A 375 4.10 4.17 13.27
CA ASP A 375 5.06 5.22 12.93
C ASP A 375 5.72 5.83 14.18
N MET A 376 5.03 5.84 15.32
CA MET A 376 5.57 6.35 16.57
C MET A 376 5.07 5.55 17.76
N TRP A 377 5.84 5.58 18.85
CA TRP A 377 5.47 5.00 20.13
C TRP A 377 4.96 6.07 21.08
N ARG A 378 5.66 6.34 22.19
CA ARG A 378 5.25 7.35 23.18
C ARG A 378 5.62 8.75 22.72
N LYS A 379 6.72 8.87 22.00
CA LYS A 379 7.24 10.14 21.50
C LYS A 379 6.59 10.50 20.17
N LYS A 380 5.84 11.60 20.18
CA LYS A 380 5.16 12.14 19.00
C LYS A 380 6.14 12.55 17.91
N LYS A 381 5.75 12.40 16.65
CA LYS A 381 6.37 12.98 15.46
C LYS A 381 5.57 14.19 14.95
N THR A 382 4.25 14.18 15.12
CA THR A 382 3.38 15.32 14.87
C THR A 382 2.70 15.84 16.13
N ARG A 383 2.02 16.98 16.08
CA ARG A 383 1.44 17.58 17.29
C ARG A 383 0.30 16.74 17.86
N HIS A 384 -0.48 16.08 17.00
CA HIS A 384 -1.71 15.37 17.36
C HIS A 384 -1.73 13.88 16.97
N ASP A 385 -0.58 13.25 16.70
CA ASP A 385 -0.52 11.82 16.30
C ASP A 385 -0.92 10.83 17.41
N TYR A 386 -0.86 9.54 17.06
CA TYR A 386 -1.25 8.43 17.92
C TYR A 386 -0.36 8.24 19.17
N SER A 387 0.76 8.96 19.34
CA SER A 387 1.55 8.86 20.58
C SER A 387 0.76 9.21 21.84
N ARG A 388 -0.29 10.03 21.68
CA ARG A 388 -1.27 10.38 22.74
C ARG A 388 -2.03 9.20 23.30
N TYR A 389 -2.27 8.21 22.45
CA TYR A 389 -3.07 7.03 22.75
C TYR A 389 -2.21 5.79 22.98
N PHE A 390 -0.93 5.83 22.57
CA PHE A 390 -0.03 4.69 22.60
C PHE A 390 -0.06 3.95 23.93
N ASN A 391 0.11 4.63 25.06
CA ASN A 391 0.18 3.97 26.37
C ASN A 391 -1.07 3.13 26.72
N GLU A 392 -2.25 3.54 26.28
CA GLU A 392 -3.52 2.84 26.53
C GLU A 392 -3.82 1.81 25.44
N TRP A 393 -3.47 2.08 24.17
CA TRP A 393 -3.99 1.34 23.03
C TRP A 393 -3.00 0.41 22.33
N HIS A 394 -1.68 0.62 22.47
CA HIS A 394 -0.67 -0.12 21.70
C HIS A 394 -0.79 -1.64 21.81
N GLU A 395 -1.12 -2.15 23.00
CA GLU A 395 -1.25 -3.60 23.21
C GLU A 395 -2.40 -4.19 22.41
N ARG A 396 -3.54 -3.49 22.41
CA ARG A 396 -4.73 -3.91 21.69
C ARG A 396 -4.53 -3.76 20.19
N ASP A 397 -3.98 -2.64 19.74
CA ASP A 397 -3.83 -2.37 18.31
C ASP A 397 -2.78 -3.27 17.66
N LEU A 398 -1.68 -3.57 18.37
CA LEU A 398 -0.72 -4.59 17.93
C LEU A 398 -1.34 -5.99 17.93
N THR A 399 -2.10 -6.34 18.97
CA THR A 399 -2.76 -7.66 19.03
C THR A 399 -3.74 -7.84 17.88
N ASP A 400 -4.58 -6.82 17.62
CA ASP A 400 -5.59 -6.87 16.58
C ASP A 400 -4.95 -7.00 15.19
N LEU A 401 -3.83 -6.30 14.92
CA LEU A 401 -3.07 -6.48 13.67
C LEU A 401 -2.60 -7.93 13.52
N ILE A 402 -1.82 -8.42 14.49
CA ILE A 402 -1.18 -9.73 14.36
C ILE A 402 -2.22 -10.85 14.25
N VAL A 403 -3.29 -10.80 15.06
CA VAL A 403 -4.30 -11.86 15.06
C VAL A 403 -5.14 -11.82 13.78
N ARG A 404 -5.48 -10.64 13.25
CA ARG A 404 -6.16 -10.46 11.96
C ARG A 404 -5.33 -11.07 10.83
N ASP A 405 -4.04 -10.78 10.79
CA ASP A 405 -3.25 -10.93 9.57
C ASP A 405 -2.33 -12.17 9.53
N ARG A 406 -2.07 -12.83 10.67
CA ARG A 406 -1.10 -13.95 10.79
C ARG A 406 -1.30 -15.15 9.86
N ASN A 407 -2.47 -15.29 9.23
CA ASN A 407 -2.72 -16.36 8.27
C ASN A 407 -2.36 -16.01 6.81
N HIS A 408 -2.07 -14.74 6.49
CA HIS A 408 -1.65 -14.33 5.15
C HIS A 408 -0.28 -14.92 4.79
N PRO A 409 -0.16 -15.77 3.75
CA PRO A 409 1.12 -16.31 3.33
C PRO A 409 2.11 -15.25 2.82
N SER A 410 1.61 -14.12 2.30
CA SER A 410 2.42 -13.00 1.83
C SER A 410 3.19 -12.29 2.94
N ILE A 411 2.79 -12.38 4.21
CA ILE A 411 3.52 -11.72 5.30
C ILE A 411 4.75 -12.55 5.66
N PHE A 412 5.93 -11.92 5.66
CA PHE A 412 7.22 -12.55 6.00
C PHE A 412 7.88 -11.96 7.23
N MET A 413 7.45 -10.79 7.70
CA MET A 413 7.97 -10.16 8.91
C MET A 413 6.99 -9.12 9.45
N TRP A 414 7.08 -8.89 10.76
CA TRP A 414 6.32 -7.86 11.48
C TRP A 414 7.25 -6.71 11.86
N SER A 415 6.91 -5.49 11.45
CA SER A 415 7.60 -4.28 11.91
C SER A 415 6.84 -3.62 13.06
N ILE A 416 7.50 -3.50 14.22
CA ILE A 416 6.89 -2.92 15.43
C ILE A 416 7.06 -1.39 15.52
N GLY A 417 7.71 -0.76 14.54
CA GLY A 417 7.99 0.66 14.57
C GLY A 417 8.83 1.13 13.39
N ASN A 418 8.54 2.33 12.88
CA ASN A 418 9.38 3.05 11.92
C ASN A 418 9.97 4.30 12.56
N GLU A 419 11.30 4.46 12.52
CA GLU A 419 12.02 5.65 12.97
C GLU A 419 11.54 6.20 14.31
N VAL A 420 11.24 5.30 15.25
CA VAL A 420 10.70 5.70 16.55
C VAL A 420 11.78 6.47 17.32
N LEU A 421 11.40 7.57 17.97
CA LEU A 421 12.37 8.45 18.64
C LEU A 421 13.05 7.78 19.85
N GLU A 422 12.46 6.68 20.33
CA GLU A 422 12.97 5.81 21.38
C GLU A 422 14.28 5.09 21.01
N GLN A 423 14.68 5.07 19.73
CA GLN A 423 15.99 4.59 19.29
C GLN A 423 17.16 5.34 19.95
N TRP A 424 16.93 6.61 20.28
CA TRP A 424 17.99 7.51 20.72
C TRP A 424 17.93 7.88 22.16
N THR A 425 16.75 8.14 22.72
CA THR A 425 16.65 8.96 23.93
C THR A 425 16.02 8.18 25.07
N ASP A 426 16.73 8.06 26.19
CA ASP A 426 16.16 7.46 27.42
C ASP A 426 14.85 8.17 27.83
N ALA A 427 13.96 7.45 28.52
CA ALA A 427 12.56 7.81 28.75
C ALA A 427 12.32 9.04 29.66
N LYS A 428 13.36 9.82 29.98
CA LYS A 428 13.26 11.01 30.85
C LYS A 428 12.81 12.29 30.13
N ALA A 429 12.57 12.26 28.82
CA ALA A 429 12.21 13.44 28.03
C ALA A 429 10.89 13.25 27.27
N ASP A 430 9.79 13.69 27.87
CA ASP A 430 8.41 13.67 27.32
C ASP A 430 8.00 15.00 26.65
N THR A 431 8.95 15.86 26.25
CA THR A 431 8.64 17.26 25.86
C THR A 431 9.36 17.73 24.60
N LEU A 432 9.34 16.96 23.51
CA LEU A 432 9.82 17.45 22.22
C LEU A 432 8.72 18.25 21.50
N SER A 433 9.06 19.41 20.94
CA SER A 433 8.25 20.11 19.93
C SER A 433 8.30 19.40 18.57
N LEU A 434 7.42 19.76 17.63
CA LEU A 434 7.39 19.20 16.27
C LEU A 434 8.73 19.40 15.53
N GLU A 435 9.30 20.59 15.69
CA GLU A 435 10.59 20.96 15.11
C GLU A 435 11.72 20.13 15.73
N GLU A 436 11.70 19.90 17.05
CA GLU A 436 12.67 19.05 17.75
C GLU A 436 12.51 17.55 17.43
N ALA A 437 11.29 17.05 17.26
CA ALA A 437 11.03 15.67 16.84
C ALA A 437 11.60 15.39 15.45
N ASN A 438 11.38 16.32 14.51
CA ASN A 438 11.98 16.25 13.17
C ASN A 438 13.52 16.42 13.22
N LEU A 439 14.04 17.14 14.23
CA LEU A 439 15.48 17.29 14.53
C LEU A 439 16.12 15.97 14.94
N VAL A 440 15.42 15.20 15.76
CA VAL A 440 15.83 13.87 16.17
C VAL A 440 15.71 12.88 15.00
N LEU A 441 14.68 12.96 14.15
CA LEU A 441 14.51 12.03 13.02
C LEU A 441 15.60 12.13 11.95
N ASN A 442 16.09 13.34 11.65
CA ASN A 442 16.80 13.55 10.39
C ASN A 442 18.29 13.93 10.52
N PHE A 443 18.83 14.27 11.71
CA PHE A 443 20.19 14.84 11.80
C PHE A 443 21.16 14.31 12.87
N GLY A 444 20.91 13.13 13.43
CA GLY A 444 21.91 12.46 14.24
C GLY A 444 22.04 12.98 15.68
N HIS A 445 22.68 12.16 16.51
CA HIS A 445 22.50 12.15 17.96
C HIS A 445 23.83 12.40 18.67
N SER A 446 23.80 13.08 19.81
CA SER A 446 24.92 13.00 20.74
C SER A 446 25.01 11.58 21.28
N ALA A 447 26.22 11.01 21.34
CA ALA A 447 26.47 9.69 21.88
C ALA A 447 25.90 9.49 23.30
N ASP A 448 25.74 10.56 24.08
CA ASP A 448 25.16 10.55 25.42
C ASP A 448 23.68 10.12 25.48
N MET A 449 22.96 10.17 24.35
CA MET A 449 21.55 9.74 24.30
C MET A 449 21.44 8.21 24.16
N LEU A 450 22.38 7.58 23.44
CA LEU A 450 22.41 6.14 23.17
C LEU A 450 22.55 5.31 24.46
N ALA A 451 22.23 4.01 24.36
CA ALA A 451 22.40 3.10 25.49
C ALA A 451 23.86 3.01 25.93
N LYS A 452 24.10 3.03 27.24
CA LYS A 452 25.43 2.81 27.84
C LYS A 452 25.69 1.31 28.04
N ASP A 453 26.97 0.94 28.12
CA ASP A 453 27.33 -0.46 28.29
C ASP A 453 26.88 -1.02 29.64
N GLY A 454 26.17 -2.15 29.59
CA GLY A 454 25.65 -2.86 30.77
C GLY A 454 24.23 -2.49 31.23
N GLU A 455 23.58 -1.48 30.65
CA GLU A 455 22.24 -1.03 31.06
C GLU A 455 21.16 -1.37 30.00
N MET A 456 20.02 -1.93 30.44
CA MET A 456 18.83 -2.09 29.60
C MET A 456 17.88 -0.92 29.88
N SER A 457 17.69 -0.05 28.88
CA SER A 457 16.85 1.14 29.03
C SER A 457 15.35 0.79 29.04
N VAL A 458 14.53 1.74 29.47
CA VAL A 458 13.06 1.60 29.38
C VAL A 458 12.61 1.40 27.93
N ASN A 459 13.31 2.00 26.97
CA ASN A 459 13.01 1.84 25.54
C ASN A 459 13.39 0.44 25.03
N SER A 460 14.53 -0.10 25.49
CA SER A 460 14.90 -1.49 25.20
C SER A 460 13.87 -2.48 25.78
N LEU A 461 13.37 -2.22 27.00
CA LEU A 461 12.29 -3.00 27.60
C LEU A 461 10.97 -2.89 26.83
N LEU A 462 10.61 -1.69 26.36
CA LEU A 462 9.42 -1.49 25.53
C LEU A 462 9.56 -2.24 24.20
N THR A 463 10.71 -2.16 23.54
CA THR A 463 11.02 -2.92 22.31
C THR A 463 10.84 -4.42 22.55
N LYS A 464 11.40 -4.93 23.65
CA LYS A 464 11.28 -6.34 24.05
C LYS A 464 9.82 -6.72 24.28
N LYS A 465 9.05 -5.89 24.99
CA LYS A 465 7.62 -6.12 25.24
C LYS A 465 6.83 -6.26 23.94
N LEU A 466 7.00 -5.33 22.99
CA LEU A 466 6.30 -5.36 21.70
C LEU A 466 6.68 -6.62 20.90
N ALA A 467 7.97 -6.94 20.84
CA ALA A 467 8.43 -8.13 20.12
C ALA A 467 7.94 -9.44 20.78
N ASP A 468 7.92 -9.52 22.11
CA ASP A 468 7.43 -10.68 22.85
C ASP A 468 5.90 -10.84 22.68
N MET A 469 5.15 -9.73 22.56
CA MET A 469 3.73 -9.77 22.20
C MET A 469 3.51 -10.37 20.81
N VAL A 470 4.28 -9.91 19.80
CA VAL A 470 4.21 -10.48 18.45
C VAL A 470 4.50 -11.98 18.50
N ARG A 471 5.61 -12.41 19.12
CA ARG A 471 5.98 -13.83 19.22
C ARG A 471 4.93 -14.69 19.93
N LYS A 472 4.24 -14.13 20.92
CA LYS A 472 3.15 -14.84 21.63
C LYS A 472 1.95 -15.09 20.71
N LEU A 473 1.67 -14.18 19.79
CA LEU A 473 0.52 -14.24 18.88
C LEU A 473 0.85 -14.97 17.57
N ASP A 474 2.07 -14.79 17.08
CA ASP A 474 2.67 -15.41 15.90
C ASP A 474 4.18 -15.60 16.09
N ALA A 475 4.60 -16.84 16.38
CA ALA A 475 6.00 -17.23 16.47
C ALA A 475 6.63 -17.64 15.12
N THR A 476 5.86 -17.66 14.03
CA THR A 476 6.32 -18.17 12.72
C THR A 476 7.00 -17.12 11.86
N ARG A 477 6.92 -15.85 12.25
CA ARG A 477 7.50 -14.73 11.51
C ARG A 477 8.46 -13.92 12.39
N PRO A 478 9.60 -13.47 11.83
CA PRO A 478 10.55 -12.61 12.54
C PRO A 478 9.98 -11.22 12.81
N VAL A 479 10.44 -10.62 13.91
CA VAL A 479 10.16 -9.23 14.30
C VAL A 479 11.32 -8.32 13.87
N THR A 480 11.00 -7.17 13.29
CA THR A 480 11.95 -6.11 12.94
C THR A 480 11.40 -4.72 13.27
N ALA A 481 12.17 -3.68 12.98
CA ALA A 481 11.77 -2.28 13.03
C ALA A 481 12.59 -1.51 11.98
N GLY A 482 12.02 -0.46 11.40
CA GLY A 482 12.74 0.45 10.52
C GLY A 482 13.57 1.44 11.35
N CYS A 483 14.88 1.27 11.39
CA CYS A 483 15.76 2.10 12.20
C CYS A 483 16.63 3.01 11.33
N ASN A 484 16.45 4.31 11.45
CA ASN A 484 17.34 5.34 10.91
C ASN A 484 18.50 5.69 11.87
N GLU A 485 18.67 4.96 12.96
CA GLU A 485 19.89 4.98 13.76
C GLU A 485 20.66 3.67 13.59
N PRO A 486 21.69 3.63 12.73
CA PRO A 486 22.44 2.41 12.46
C PRO A 486 23.43 2.05 13.58
N ASN A 487 23.65 2.92 14.57
CA ASN A 487 24.61 2.67 15.64
C ASN A 487 24.19 1.45 16.49
N PRO A 488 25.09 0.50 16.79
CA PRO A 488 24.79 -0.65 17.64
C PRO A 488 24.29 -0.32 19.06
N ASN A 489 24.53 0.91 19.55
CA ASN A 489 24.03 1.39 20.83
C ASN A 489 22.59 1.97 20.76
N ASN A 490 21.95 1.92 19.60
CA ASN A 490 20.50 2.15 19.46
C ASN A 490 19.73 1.30 20.48
N HIS A 491 18.83 1.92 21.24
CA HIS A 491 18.06 1.25 22.29
C HIS A 491 17.23 0.07 21.77
N LEU A 492 16.74 0.13 20.52
CA LEU A 492 16.02 -0.97 19.88
C LEU A 492 16.95 -2.16 19.61
N PHE A 493 18.14 -1.93 19.06
CA PHE A 493 19.11 -3.01 18.83
C PHE A 493 19.63 -3.62 20.14
N ARG A 494 19.91 -2.77 21.14
CA ARG A 494 20.38 -3.19 22.48
C ARG A 494 19.34 -3.98 23.27
N SER A 495 18.07 -3.92 22.90
CA SER A 495 17.05 -4.81 23.45
C SER A 495 17.33 -6.30 23.18
N GLY A 496 18.09 -6.61 22.13
CA GLY A 496 18.29 -7.97 21.62
C GLY A 496 17.02 -8.61 21.06
N ALA A 497 15.91 -7.87 21.00
CA ALA A 497 14.58 -8.39 20.71
C ALA A 497 14.19 -8.33 19.23
N LEU A 498 14.98 -7.69 18.35
CA LEU A 498 14.76 -7.73 16.91
C LEU A 498 15.44 -8.98 16.32
N ASP A 499 14.69 -9.72 15.49
CA ASP A 499 15.17 -10.93 14.82
C ASP A 499 15.99 -10.58 13.58
N ILE A 500 15.63 -9.47 12.91
CA ILE A 500 16.31 -8.92 11.72
C ILE A 500 16.69 -7.47 12.02
N ILE A 501 17.94 -7.10 11.72
CA ILE A 501 18.40 -5.71 11.77
C ILE A 501 17.84 -4.99 10.55
N GLY A 502 17.03 -3.95 10.77
CA GLY A 502 16.42 -3.13 9.74
C GLY A 502 17.03 -1.74 9.72
N PHE A 503 17.62 -1.31 8.60
CA PHE A 503 18.08 0.07 8.42
C PHE A 503 17.18 0.84 7.47
N ASN A 504 16.80 2.03 7.88
CA ASN A 504 16.37 3.09 6.97
C ASN A 504 17.63 3.84 6.52
N TYR A 505 17.84 3.95 5.20
CA TYR A 505 18.94 4.69 4.58
C TYR A 505 20.33 4.22 5.03
N HIS A 506 21.28 5.15 5.19
CA HIS A 506 22.62 4.89 5.74
C HIS A 506 23.45 3.85 4.97
N ASP A 507 23.46 3.91 3.64
CA ASP A 507 24.18 2.99 2.75
C ASP A 507 25.65 2.74 3.15
N ASN A 508 26.33 3.78 3.63
CA ASN A 508 27.72 3.72 4.08
C ASN A 508 27.94 2.78 5.30
N TRP A 509 26.88 2.46 6.05
CA TRP A 509 26.93 1.57 7.22
C TRP A 509 26.65 0.11 6.88
N PHE A 510 26.12 -0.19 5.68
CA PHE A 510 25.74 -1.56 5.31
C PHE A 510 26.91 -2.53 5.41
N ALA A 511 28.09 -2.13 4.94
CA ALA A 511 29.29 -2.98 4.95
C ALA A 511 29.75 -3.38 6.36
N GLY A 512 29.40 -2.60 7.40
CA GLY A 512 29.75 -2.86 8.79
C GLY A 512 28.74 -3.74 9.55
N VAL A 513 27.57 -4.01 8.96
CA VAL A 513 26.50 -4.76 9.64
C VAL A 513 26.94 -6.16 10.09
N PRO A 514 27.62 -6.99 9.26
CA PRO A 514 28.05 -8.32 9.69
C PRO A 514 28.99 -8.32 10.91
N GLN A 515 29.79 -7.26 11.07
CA GLN A 515 30.71 -7.10 12.20
C GLN A 515 30.01 -6.54 13.43
N ASN A 516 29.12 -5.57 13.23
CA ASN A 516 28.41 -4.87 14.31
C ASN A 516 27.29 -5.72 14.93
N PHE A 517 26.66 -6.61 14.14
CA PHE A 517 25.55 -7.46 14.56
C PHE A 517 25.83 -8.93 14.15
N PRO A 518 26.86 -9.57 14.75
CA PRO A 518 27.29 -10.89 14.33
C PRO A 518 26.17 -11.93 14.47
N GLY A 519 25.90 -12.66 13.37
CA GLY A 519 24.88 -13.70 13.32
C GLY A 519 23.44 -13.20 13.16
N LYS A 520 23.21 -11.89 13.04
CA LYS A 520 21.89 -11.32 12.76
C LYS A 520 21.70 -11.08 11.26
N PRO A 521 20.56 -11.48 10.67
CA PRO A 521 20.19 -11.08 9.32
C PRO A 521 19.95 -9.58 9.19
N PHE A 522 20.08 -9.07 7.97
CA PHE A 522 20.00 -7.65 7.67
C PHE A 522 19.07 -7.36 6.49
N ILE A 523 18.27 -6.31 6.61
CA ILE A 523 17.41 -5.80 5.54
C ILE A 523 17.44 -4.27 5.52
N VAL A 524 17.35 -3.69 4.32
CA VAL A 524 17.17 -2.24 4.18
C VAL A 524 15.66 -1.97 4.21
N THR A 525 15.14 -1.55 5.35
CA THR A 525 13.70 -1.32 5.60
C THR A 525 13.16 -0.09 4.88
N GLU A 526 14.02 0.88 4.58
CA GLU A 526 13.71 2.05 3.77
C GLU A 526 14.97 2.49 3.02
N SER A 527 14.89 2.71 1.72
CA SER A 527 16.07 3.08 0.91
C SER A 527 15.82 4.23 -0.05
N VAL A 528 16.91 4.80 -0.56
CA VAL A 528 16.94 5.82 -1.60
C VAL A 528 16.37 7.18 -1.17
N SER A 529 15.04 7.38 -1.20
CA SER A 529 14.42 8.72 -1.08
C SER A 529 14.96 9.70 -2.15
N GLY A 530 14.93 9.22 -3.40
CA GLY A 530 15.22 10.01 -4.60
C GLY A 530 14.07 10.97 -4.88
N LEU A 531 14.35 12.08 -5.56
CA LEU A 531 13.37 13.14 -5.80
C LEU A 531 13.21 13.36 -7.30
N MET A 532 12.00 13.17 -7.83
CA MET A 532 11.75 13.25 -9.27
C MET A 532 10.37 13.82 -9.59
N THR A 533 10.28 14.59 -10.67
CA THR A 533 9.03 15.08 -11.27
C THR A 533 8.94 14.55 -12.70
N ARG A 534 7.91 13.75 -12.98
CA ARG A 534 7.72 13.12 -14.30
C ARG A 534 7.84 14.15 -15.42
N GLY A 535 8.73 13.90 -16.38
CA GLY A 535 8.88 14.73 -17.59
C GLY A 535 9.70 16.01 -17.41
N TYR A 536 10.24 16.27 -16.21
CA TYR A 536 11.10 17.43 -15.96
C TYR A 536 12.58 17.02 -15.87
N TYR A 537 13.45 17.69 -16.63
CA TYR A 537 14.87 17.31 -16.72
C TYR A 537 15.78 18.51 -16.56
N ARG A 538 16.77 18.40 -15.67
CA ARG A 538 17.82 19.42 -15.49
C ARG A 538 19.11 18.98 -16.16
N MET A 539 19.62 19.81 -17.06
CA MET A 539 20.91 19.63 -17.72
C MET A 539 22.01 20.41 -16.99
N PRO A 540 23.27 19.91 -17.01
CA PRO A 540 23.65 18.57 -17.46
C PRO A 540 23.25 17.50 -16.43
N SER A 541 23.00 16.27 -16.87
CA SER A 541 22.52 15.17 -16.02
C SER A 541 23.56 14.68 -15.00
N ASP A 542 24.84 15.00 -15.23
CA ASP A 542 25.97 14.65 -14.35
C ASP A 542 26.12 15.57 -13.12
N SER A 543 25.28 16.60 -13.00
CA SER A 543 25.18 17.43 -11.79
C SER A 543 24.30 16.76 -10.74
N MET A 544 24.80 16.62 -9.52
CA MET A 544 24.06 16.04 -8.38
C MET A 544 23.39 17.15 -7.55
N PHE A 545 22.12 16.94 -7.21
CA PHE A 545 21.28 17.86 -6.45
C PHE A 545 20.83 17.22 -5.14
N VAL A 546 21.46 17.61 -4.03
CA VAL A 546 21.08 17.12 -2.70
C VAL A 546 20.19 18.16 -2.02
N TRP A 547 18.88 17.90 -2.01
CA TRP A 547 17.87 18.88 -1.58
C TRP A 547 16.89 18.34 -0.53
N PRO A 548 16.55 19.14 0.49
CA PRO A 548 17.16 20.42 0.83
C PRO A 548 18.63 20.24 1.25
N ALA A 549 19.41 21.32 1.36
CA ALA A 549 20.79 21.22 1.85
C ALA A 549 20.87 20.58 3.25
N ARG A 550 19.79 20.72 4.01
CA ARG A 550 19.53 20.11 5.31
C ARG A 550 18.02 20.10 5.52
N TRP A 551 17.45 19.03 6.09
CA TRP A 551 16.00 18.85 6.21
C TRP A 551 15.28 19.98 6.96
N ASP A 552 15.94 20.66 7.90
CA ASP A 552 15.38 21.75 8.71
C ASP A 552 15.48 23.12 8.04
N LYS A 553 16.25 23.22 6.96
CA LYS A 553 16.43 24.48 6.25
C LYS A 553 15.31 24.63 5.23
N PRO A 554 14.65 25.80 5.18
CA PRO A 554 13.75 26.11 4.09
C PRO A 554 14.46 25.92 2.75
N PHE A 555 13.78 25.28 1.82
CA PHE A 555 14.24 25.12 0.46
C PHE A 555 13.25 25.75 -0.50
N TYR A 556 13.80 26.42 -1.51
CA TYR A 556 13.02 27.03 -2.55
C TYR A 556 13.76 26.90 -3.87
N ASP A 557 13.02 26.46 -4.87
CA ASP A 557 13.41 26.52 -6.25
C ASP A 557 12.15 26.85 -7.05
N ALA A 558 12.26 27.82 -7.97
CA ALA A 558 11.11 28.40 -8.63
C ALA A 558 10.35 27.42 -9.54
N SER A 559 10.96 26.29 -9.91
CA SER A 559 10.29 25.28 -10.74
C SER A 559 9.35 24.37 -9.95
N PHE A 560 9.51 24.29 -8.61
CA PHE A 560 8.87 23.28 -7.77
C PHE A 560 8.96 21.85 -8.34
N SER A 561 10.05 21.56 -9.05
CA SER A 561 10.25 20.31 -9.79
C SER A 561 11.62 19.74 -9.50
N CYS A 562 11.70 18.42 -9.41
CA CYS A 562 12.95 17.67 -9.25
C CYS A 562 13.26 16.93 -10.54
N SER A 563 14.52 16.95 -10.95
CA SER A 563 14.97 16.32 -12.20
C SER A 563 14.61 14.83 -12.21
N SER A 564 14.10 14.32 -13.33
CA SER A 564 13.81 12.90 -13.55
C SER A 564 15.03 12.08 -13.94
N TYR A 565 16.20 12.70 -14.12
CA TYR A 565 17.45 11.95 -13.99
C TYR A 565 17.64 11.49 -12.54
N ASP A 566 18.31 10.36 -12.34
CA ASP A 566 18.69 9.85 -11.00
C ASP A 566 19.81 10.70 -10.35
N ASN A 567 19.59 12.02 -10.30
CA ASN A 567 20.54 13.04 -9.89
C ASN A 567 19.96 14.04 -8.88
N CYS A 568 18.81 13.75 -8.29
CA CYS A 568 18.23 14.54 -7.22
C CYS A 568 17.76 13.64 -6.08
N HIS A 569 18.19 13.91 -4.85
CA HIS A 569 17.79 13.13 -3.67
C HIS A 569 17.90 13.97 -2.39
N VAL A 570 17.30 13.49 -1.31
CA VAL A 570 17.37 14.11 0.02
C VAL A 570 18.73 13.88 0.70
N PRO A 571 19.17 14.75 1.64
CA PRO A 571 20.50 14.65 2.25
C PRO A 571 20.75 13.40 3.09
N TRP A 572 19.71 12.74 3.58
CA TRP A 572 19.82 11.44 4.28
C TRP A 572 19.73 10.24 3.34
N GLY A 573 19.25 10.46 2.12
CA GLY A 573 19.02 9.45 1.11
C GLY A 573 20.20 9.23 0.17
N ASN A 574 19.92 8.59 -0.96
CA ASN A 574 20.87 8.30 -2.03
C ASN A 574 20.15 8.33 -3.38
N ARG A 575 20.90 8.29 -4.47
CA ARG A 575 20.35 8.00 -5.80
C ARG A 575 19.92 6.54 -5.91
N HIS A 576 18.96 6.22 -6.77
CA HIS A 576 18.44 4.86 -6.96
C HIS A 576 19.55 3.88 -7.35
N GLU A 577 20.43 4.27 -8.28
CA GLU A 577 21.59 3.48 -8.70
C GLU A 577 22.64 3.26 -7.59
N GLY A 578 22.66 4.15 -6.59
CA GLY A 578 23.56 4.10 -5.45
C GLY A 578 23.24 2.91 -4.55
N THR A 579 22.01 2.89 -4.01
CA THR A 579 21.56 1.79 -3.15
C THR A 579 21.43 0.47 -3.93
N MET A 580 20.99 0.50 -5.20
CA MET A 580 20.90 -0.70 -6.02
C MET A 580 22.23 -1.48 -6.08
N ARG A 581 23.34 -0.76 -6.22
CA ARG A 581 24.69 -1.35 -6.23
C ARG A 581 25.00 -2.10 -4.94
N HIS A 582 24.67 -1.52 -3.78
CA HIS A 582 24.91 -2.17 -2.50
C HIS A 582 24.10 -3.45 -2.38
N VAL A 583 22.79 -3.39 -2.66
CA VAL A 583 21.89 -4.54 -2.49
C VAL A 583 22.22 -5.67 -3.48
N LYS A 584 22.50 -5.32 -4.75
CA LYS A 584 22.84 -6.29 -5.80
C LYS A 584 24.16 -7.00 -5.52
N ASN A 585 25.16 -6.30 -4.99
CA ASN A 585 26.52 -6.83 -4.87
C ASN A 585 26.82 -7.50 -3.52
N ASN A 586 25.87 -7.59 -2.59
CA ASN A 586 26.09 -8.14 -1.24
C ASN A 586 25.02 -9.17 -0.86
N ASP A 587 25.40 -10.43 -0.70
CA ASP A 587 24.47 -11.53 -0.39
C ASP A 587 23.80 -11.38 0.98
N PHE A 588 24.51 -10.88 2.00
CA PHE A 588 24.01 -10.75 3.37
C PHE A 588 22.86 -9.73 3.52
N ILE A 589 22.66 -8.85 2.53
CA ILE A 589 21.54 -7.91 2.50
C ILE A 589 20.31 -8.64 1.96
N SER A 590 19.32 -8.97 2.79
CA SER A 590 18.12 -9.70 2.36
C SER A 590 17.35 -9.02 1.22
N GLY A 591 17.44 -7.69 1.15
CA GLY A 591 16.85 -6.88 0.09
C GLY A 591 16.64 -5.45 0.56
N GLN A 592 15.75 -4.73 -0.10
CA GLN A 592 15.42 -3.34 0.21
C GLN A 592 13.92 -3.05 0.02
N TYR A 593 13.44 -1.99 0.67
CA TYR A 593 12.17 -1.34 0.36
C TYR A 593 12.42 0.13 -0.01
N VAL A 594 12.31 0.45 -1.30
CA VAL A 594 12.57 1.81 -1.82
C VAL A 594 11.49 2.79 -1.35
N TRP A 595 11.89 3.96 -0.86
CA TRP A 595 11.00 5.10 -0.59
C TRP A 595 10.86 5.95 -1.86
N THR A 596 9.75 5.91 -2.61
CA THR A 596 8.57 5.02 -2.49
C THR A 596 8.24 4.36 -3.83
N GLY A 597 7.33 3.38 -3.83
CA GLY A 597 6.83 2.77 -5.06
C GLY A 597 6.00 3.76 -5.89
N PHE A 598 4.96 4.29 -5.25
CA PHE A 598 4.12 5.37 -5.79
C PHE A 598 4.36 6.66 -5.02
N ASP A 599 4.19 7.79 -5.70
CA ASP A 599 3.94 9.05 -5.02
C ASP A 599 2.64 8.93 -4.21
N TYR A 600 2.54 9.75 -3.17
CA TYR A 600 1.43 9.79 -2.24
C TYR A 600 1.12 11.25 -1.87
N ILE A 601 -0.10 11.50 -1.40
CA ILE A 601 -0.52 12.85 -1.05
C ILE A 601 0.18 13.28 0.25
N GLY A 602 0.61 14.53 0.33
CA GLY A 602 1.40 15.03 1.45
C GLY A 602 2.91 14.84 1.29
N GLU A 603 3.64 15.07 2.37
CA GLU A 603 5.12 15.02 2.46
C GLU A 603 5.88 15.52 1.19
N PRO A 604 5.65 16.76 0.74
CA PRO A 604 6.15 17.24 -0.55
C PRO A 604 7.63 17.67 -0.53
N THR A 605 8.45 16.98 0.26
CA THR A 605 9.90 17.19 0.32
C THR A 605 10.50 17.20 -1.10
N PRO A 606 11.36 18.16 -1.45
CA PRO A 606 12.02 19.15 -0.59
C PRO A 606 11.25 20.47 -0.41
N TYR A 607 10.04 20.57 -0.97
CA TYR A 607 9.28 21.80 -1.05
C TYR A 607 8.29 21.97 0.09
N GLY A 608 7.93 23.22 0.37
CA GLY A 608 6.73 23.58 1.11
C GLY A 608 5.59 23.96 0.16
N TRP A 609 4.61 24.68 0.68
CA TRP A 609 3.50 25.19 -0.12
C TRP A 609 4.00 25.99 -1.34
N PRO A 610 3.43 25.84 -2.55
CA PRO A 610 2.20 25.12 -2.89
C PRO A 610 2.37 23.63 -3.21
N ALA A 611 3.53 23.02 -2.98
CA ALA A 611 3.63 21.58 -3.15
C ALA A 611 2.75 20.86 -2.10
N ARG A 612 2.00 19.85 -2.54
CA ARG A 612 0.98 19.14 -1.74
C ARG A 612 1.04 17.62 -1.85
N SER A 613 1.99 17.07 -2.60
CA SER A 613 2.25 15.63 -2.67
C SER A 613 3.72 15.34 -2.94
N SER A 614 4.10 14.09 -2.71
CA SER A 614 5.49 13.67 -2.73
C SER A 614 6.16 13.78 -4.10
N TYR A 615 7.49 13.70 -4.07
CA TYR A 615 8.38 13.58 -5.23
C TYR A 615 9.13 12.25 -5.26
N PHE A 616 8.91 11.40 -4.24
CA PHE A 616 9.69 10.19 -3.97
C PHE A 616 9.35 8.99 -4.86
N GLY A 617 8.11 8.94 -5.35
CA GLY A 617 7.58 7.80 -6.06
C GLY A 617 8.37 7.50 -7.33
N ILE A 618 8.68 6.23 -7.54
CA ILE A 618 9.14 5.72 -8.84
C ILE A 618 8.02 5.89 -9.90
N ILE A 619 6.78 5.88 -9.44
CA ILE A 619 5.54 6.09 -10.21
C ILE A 619 4.82 7.30 -9.61
N ASP A 620 4.24 8.17 -10.43
CA ASP A 620 3.49 9.34 -9.93
C ASP A 620 2.11 8.99 -9.36
N LEU A 621 1.42 9.96 -8.76
CA LEU A 621 0.08 9.76 -8.14
C LEU A 621 -0.97 9.21 -9.12
N ALA A 622 -0.87 9.57 -10.41
CA ALA A 622 -1.78 9.11 -11.44
C ALA A 622 -1.44 7.68 -11.93
N GLY A 623 -0.34 7.10 -11.44
CA GLY A 623 0.16 5.80 -11.87
C GLY A 623 0.92 5.84 -13.18
N PHE A 624 1.48 6.98 -13.55
CA PHE A 624 2.40 7.09 -14.68
C PHE A 624 3.85 6.88 -14.21
N PRO A 625 4.57 5.90 -14.77
CA PRO A 625 5.97 5.68 -14.42
C PRO A 625 6.85 6.92 -14.68
N LYS A 626 7.76 7.22 -13.74
CA LYS A 626 8.91 8.11 -13.99
C LYS A 626 10.05 7.29 -14.60
N ASP A 627 11.07 7.94 -15.15
CA ASP A 627 12.11 7.25 -15.94
C ASP A 627 12.87 6.17 -15.16
N VAL A 628 13.08 6.35 -13.85
CA VAL A 628 13.78 5.37 -13.01
C VAL A 628 13.03 4.05 -12.85
N TYR A 629 11.72 4.01 -13.14
CA TYR A 629 10.96 2.76 -13.22
C TYR A 629 11.65 1.75 -14.15
N TYR A 630 12.20 2.25 -15.27
CA TYR A 630 12.83 1.40 -16.26
C TYR A 630 14.26 0.98 -15.87
N MET A 631 14.91 1.69 -14.93
CA MET A 631 16.11 1.18 -14.27
C MET A 631 15.76 -0.08 -13.49
N TYR A 632 14.75 -0.01 -12.62
CA TYR A 632 14.30 -1.15 -11.82
C TYR A 632 13.83 -2.28 -12.71
N GLN A 633 13.02 -2.01 -13.75
CA GLN A 633 12.59 -3.03 -14.69
C GLN A 633 13.77 -3.71 -15.39
N SER A 634 14.81 -2.97 -15.80
CA SER A 634 15.98 -3.57 -16.45
C SER A 634 16.76 -4.51 -15.52
N GLU A 635 16.78 -4.22 -14.21
CA GLU A 635 17.55 -4.97 -13.22
C GLU A 635 16.75 -6.08 -12.53
N TRP A 636 15.44 -5.90 -12.36
CA TRP A 636 14.56 -6.83 -11.63
C TRP A 636 13.77 -7.75 -12.55
N ARG A 637 13.69 -7.48 -13.86
CA ARG A 637 13.03 -8.33 -14.85
C ARG A 637 14.02 -8.88 -15.87
N PRO A 638 14.89 -9.84 -15.50
CA PRO A 638 15.79 -10.48 -16.46
C PRO A 638 15.04 -11.25 -17.56
N ASP A 639 13.78 -11.63 -17.29
CA ASP A 639 12.85 -12.28 -18.22
C ASP A 639 12.31 -11.34 -19.32
N LYS A 640 12.44 -10.02 -19.15
CA LYS A 640 11.91 -9.01 -20.07
C LYS A 640 13.05 -8.20 -20.69
N ALA A 641 13.05 -8.07 -22.02
CA ALA A 641 13.93 -7.14 -22.71
C ALA A 641 13.48 -5.69 -22.46
N VAL A 642 14.39 -4.86 -21.95
CA VAL A 642 14.17 -3.44 -21.65
C VAL A 642 15.10 -2.59 -22.52
N LEU A 643 14.56 -1.55 -23.13
CA LEU A 643 15.28 -0.41 -23.69
C LEU A 643 14.39 0.82 -23.47
N HIS A 644 14.84 1.73 -22.61
CA HIS A 644 14.16 2.98 -22.28
C HIS A 644 15.09 4.16 -22.49
N LEU A 645 14.92 4.87 -23.60
CA LEU A 645 15.60 6.13 -23.95
C LEU A 645 14.80 7.32 -23.40
N PHE A 646 15.49 8.27 -22.79
CA PHE A 646 14.92 9.52 -22.27
C PHE A 646 16.00 10.62 -22.22
N PRO A 647 15.67 11.93 -22.20
CA PRO A 647 14.34 12.55 -22.06
C PRO A 647 13.56 12.63 -23.38
N HIS A 648 12.47 13.40 -23.40
CA HIS A 648 11.77 13.79 -24.63
C HIS A 648 12.69 14.58 -25.60
N TRP A 649 12.26 14.75 -26.85
CA TRP A 649 13.06 15.41 -27.90
C TRP A 649 12.45 16.74 -28.37
N ASN A 650 12.15 17.64 -27.42
CA ASN A 650 11.58 18.98 -27.67
C ASN A 650 12.36 20.01 -26.85
N TRP A 651 13.39 20.59 -27.43
CA TRP A 651 14.34 21.47 -26.74
C TRP A 651 14.65 22.73 -27.56
N THR A 652 15.53 23.58 -27.04
CA THR A 652 16.02 24.74 -27.80
C THR A 652 17.06 24.29 -28.83
N GLU A 653 16.94 24.73 -30.08
CA GLU A 653 17.88 24.39 -31.17
C GLU A 653 19.35 24.59 -30.75
N GLY A 654 20.20 23.57 -30.92
CA GLY A 654 21.62 23.60 -30.55
C GLY A 654 21.93 23.48 -29.05
N GLN A 655 20.93 23.28 -28.19
CA GLN A 655 21.12 22.97 -26.77
C GLN A 655 21.80 21.59 -26.60
N ASP A 656 22.69 21.44 -25.62
CA ASP A 656 23.23 20.14 -25.25
C ASP A 656 22.22 19.36 -24.40
N ILE A 657 21.89 18.14 -24.84
CA ILE A 657 20.93 17.24 -24.21
C ILE A 657 21.62 15.93 -23.87
N ASP A 658 21.48 15.49 -22.62
CA ASP A 658 22.00 14.22 -22.14
C ASP A 658 20.96 13.12 -22.32
N LEU A 659 21.03 12.34 -23.39
CA LEU A 659 20.16 11.19 -23.61
C LEU A 659 20.68 9.99 -22.80
N TRP A 660 19.86 9.49 -21.88
CA TRP A 660 20.13 8.29 -21.10
C TRP A 660 19.35 7.11 -21.66
N ALA A 661 19.91 5.92 -21.54
CA ALA A 661 19.19 4.68 -21.80
C ALA A 661 19.37 3.66 -20.66
N TYR A 662 18.25 3.21 -20.09
CA TYR A 662 18.20 1.98 -19.30
C TYR A 662 17.93 0.80 -20.23
N TYR A 663 18.70 -0.27 -20.10
CA TYR A 663 18.52 -1.45 -20.95
C TYR A 663 19.01 -2.74 -20.29
N ASN A 664 18.55 -3.89 -20.75
CA ASN A 664 19.11 -5.19 -20.36
C ASN A 664 19.14 -6.15 -21.56
N ASN A 665 19.59 -7.38 -21.34
CA ASN A 665 19.57 -8.45 -22.35
C ASN A 665 20.28 -8.10 -23.68
N ALA A 666 21.17 -7.12 -23.65
CA ALA A 666 21.98 -6.64 -24.76
C ALA A 666 23.38 -6.28 -24.25
N ASP A 667 24.37 -6.32 -25.14
CA ASP A 667 25.78 -6.02 -24.84
C ASP A 667 26.06 -4.52 -25.00
N GLU A 668 25.34 -3.86 -25.91
CA GLU A 668 25.55 -2.47 -26.28
C GLU A 668 24.25 -1.79 -26.72
N VAL A 669 24.28 -0.47 -26.72
CA VAL A 669 23.25 0.40 -27.32
C VAL A 669 23.94 1.42 -28.22
N GLU A 670 23.35 1.68 -29.38
CA GLU A 670 23.76 2.76 -30.28
C GLU A 670 22.64 3.79 -30.40
N LEU A 671 23.02 5.07 -30.29
CA LEU A 671 22.12 6.19 -30.45
C LEU A 671 22.26 6.80 -31.86
N PHE A 672 21.14 7.18 -32.47
CA PHE A 672 21.06 7.89 -33.74
C PHE A 672 20.26 9.19 -33.56
N VAL A 673 20.76 10.30 -34.11
CA VAL A 673 20.04 11.58 -34.25
C VAL A 673 19.84 11.83 -35.74
N ASN A 674 18.60 11.92 -36.20
CA ASN A 674 18.25 12.10 -37.62
C ASN A 674 18.97 11.08 -38.55
N GLY A 675 19.04 9.83 -38.10
CA GLY A 675 19.70 8.72 -38.81
C GLY A 675 21.22 8.70 -38.73
N LYS A 676 21.86 9.69 -38.09
CA LYS A 676 23.32 9.73 -37.90
C LYS A 676 23.71 9.17 -36.54
N SER A 677 24.59 8.17 -36.54
CA SER A 677 25.10 7.56 -35.30
C SER A 677 25.81 8.59 -34.42
N GLN A 678 25.53 8.54 -33.12
CA GLN A 678 26.19 9.29 -32.05
C GLN A 678 27.16 8.40 -31.26
N GLY A 679 27.43 7.19 -31.76
CA GLY A 679 28.34 6.22 -31.17
C GLY A 679 27.65 5.16 -30.33
N VAL A 680 28.38 4.06 -30.13
CA VAL A 680 27.97 2.89 -29.36
C VAL A 680 28.42 3.04 -27.91
N ARG A 681 27.58 2.60 -26.96
CA ARG A 681 27.87 2.56 -25.52
C ARG A 681 27.48 1.21 -24.93
N SER A 682 28.21 0.79 -23.90
CA SER A 682 27.95 -0.42 -23.12
C SER A 682 28.07 -0.12 -21.63
N LYS A 683 27.29 -0.82 -20.80
CA LYS A 683 27.43 -0.75 -19.34
C LYS A 683 28.71 -1.45 -18.89
N GLY A 684 29.41 -0.87 -17.91
CA GLY A 684 30.35 -1.60 -17.08
C GLY A 684 29.64 -2.59 -16.14
N LYS A 685 30.40 -3.28 -15.28
CA LYS A 685 29.87 -4.23 -14.28
C LYS A 685 28.75 -3.63 -13.40
N ASP A 686 28.84 -2.33 -13.22
CA ASP A 686 28.32 -1.60 -12.08
C ASP A 686 27.60 -0.32 -12.57
N ASP A 687 27.44 -0.16 -13.89
CA ASP A 687 26.66 0.92 -14.49
C ASP A 687 25.23 0.43 -14.72
N PHE A 688 24.25 1.29 -14.52
CA PHE A 688 22.83 0.94 -14.73
C PHE A 688 22.25 1.62 -15.97
N HIS A 689 22.85 2.71 -16.44
CA HIS A 689 22.51 3.40 -17.68
C HIS A 689 23.73 3.57 -18.60
N VAL A 690 23.46 3.97 -19.84
CA VAL A 690 24.43 4.58 -20.76
C VAL A 690 23.94 5.97 -21.15
N MET A 691 24.86 6.88 -21.47
CA MET A 691 24.54 8.27 -21.79
C MET A 691 25.30 8.80 -23.00
N TRP A 692 24.63 9.69 -23.75
CA TRP A 692 25.21 10.53 -24.79
C TRP A 692 24.84 11.99 -24.55
N ARG A 693 25.83 12.87 -24.65
CA ARG A 693 25.61 14.32 -24.72
C ARG A 693 25.60 14.73 -26.18
N VAL A 694 24.45 15.18 -26.67
CA VAL A 694 24.23 15.51 -28.09
C VAL A 694 23.61 16.89 -28.24
N LYS A 695 23.85 17.53 -29.39
CA LYS A 695 23.18 18.78 -29.74
C LYS A 695 21.77 18.48 -30.20
N TYR A 696 20.80 19.20 -29.64
CA TYR A 696 19.42 19.12 -30.10
C TYR A 696 19.30 19.66 -31.52
N GLU A 697 18.76 18.81 -32.39
CA GLU A 697 18.32 19.09 -33.76
C GLU A 697 16.92 18.50 -33.87
N SER A 698 15.93 19.32 -34.27
CA SER A 698 14.55 18.85 -34.45
C SER A 698 14.49 17.63 -35.37
N GLY A 699 13.68 16.65 -35.02
CA GLY A 699 13.51 15.43 -35.80
C GLY A 699 13.37 14.20 -34.92
N THR A 700 14.26 13.22 -35.08
CA THR A 700 14.13 11.90 -34.46
C THR A 700 15.40 11.48 -33.75
N VAL A 701 15.24 10.95 -32.54
CA VAL A 701 16.27 10.17 -31.85
C VAL A 701 15.84 8.71 -31.76
N LYS A 702 16.77 7.81 -32.06
CA LYS A 702 16.54 6.36 -32.04
C LYS A 702 17.65 5.66 -31.29
N ALA A 703 17.31 4.82 -30.33
CA ALA A 703 18.23 3.90 -29.68
C ALA A 703 18.02 2.48 -30.21
N VAL A 704 19.12 1.75 -30.43
CA VAL A 704 19.12 0.35 -30.87
C VAL A 704 20.01 -0.45 -29.93
N SER A 705 19.42 -1.39 -29.18
CA SER A 705 20.19 -2.32 -28.34
C SER A 705 20.54 -3.59 -29.11
N ARG A 706 21.75 -4.12 -28.91
CA ARG A 706 22.24 -5.31 -29.61
C ARG A 706 22.88 -6.33 -28.69
N LYS A 707 22.67 -7.61 -28.99
CA LYS A 707 23.36 -8.76 -28.39
C LYS A 707 24.04 -9.54 -29.49
N GLU A 708 25.35 -9.77 -29.35
CA GLU A 708 26.18 -10.45 -30.36
C GLU A 708 25.99 -9.83 -31.78
N GLY A 709 25.89 -8.50 -31.84
CA GLY A 709 25.67 -7.73 -33.06
C GLY A 709 24.25 -7.77 -33.64
N LYS A 710 23.31 -8.50 -33.04
CA LYS A 710 21.90 -8.56 -33.48
C LYS A 710 21.02 -7.63 -32.66
N THR A 711 20.11 -6.92 -33.33
CA THR A 711 19.12 -6.05 -32.65
C THR A 711 18.24 -6.85 -31.70
N VAL A 712 18.17 -6.38 -30.45
CA VAL A 712 17.29 -6.90 -29.39
C VAL A 712 16.04 -6.03 -29.27
N ALA A 713 16.22 -4.72 -29.16
CA ALA A 713 15.14 -3.75 -29.08
C ALA A 713 15.51 -2.43 -29.77
N GLU A 714 14.49 -1.67 -30.17
CA GLU A 714 14.63 -0.32 -30.70
C GLU A 714 13.58 0.59 -30.06
N GLN A 715 13.96 1.82 -29.76
CA GLN A 715 13.03 2.86 -29.34
C GLN A 715 13.30 4.14 -30.12
N GLU A 716 12.24 4.83 -30.50
CA GLU A 716 12.29 6.07 -31.26
C GLU A 716 11.48 7.15 -30.54
N ILE A 717 12.05 8.36 -30.42
CA ILE A 717 11.38 9.57 -29.91
C ILE A 717 11.48 10.63 -30.99
N ARG A 718 10.37 11.32 -31.25
CA ARG A 718 10.29 12.39 -32.25
C ARG A 718 10.00 13.72 -31.57
N THR A 719 10.53 14.80 -32.13
CA THR A 719 10.13 16.16 -31.77
C THR A 719 8.64 16.31 -32.09
N ALA A 720 7.84 16.57 -31.07
CA ALA A 720 6.42 16.83 -31.23
C ALA A 720 6.18 18.25 -31.76
N GLY A 721 5.19 18.41 -32.65
CA GLY A 721 4.66 19.70 -33.04
C GLY A 721 3.71 20.29 -31.99
N GLU A 722 2.91 21.27 -32.42
CA GLU A 722 1.85 21.84 -31.59
C GLU A 722 0.77 20.81 -31.25
N PRO A 723 0.21 20.85 -30.02
CA PRO A 723 -0.95 20.04 -29.63
C PRO A 723 -2.09 20.14 -30.65
N ALA A 724 -2.61 19.00 -31.08
CA ALA A 724 -3.71 18.92 -32.03
C ALA A 724 -4.78 17.88 -31.66
N GLN A 725 -4.45 16.84 -30.89
CA GLN A 725 -5.32 15.69 -30.67
C GLN A 725 -5.26 15.18 -29.22
N ILE A 726 -6.33 14.51 -28.79
CA ILE A 726 -6.41 13.78 -27.53
C ILE A 726 -6.47 12.28 -27.82
N ARG A 727 -5.71 11.45 -27.09
CA ARG A 727 -5.87 9.98 -27.08
C ARG A 727 -6.39 9.52 -25.72
N LEU A 728 -7.42 8.68 -25.74
CA LEU A 728 -7.99 8.02 -24.56
C LEU A 728 -7.66 6.53 -24.58
N SER A 729 -6.93 6.07 -23.55
CA SER A 729 -6.45 4.70 -23.43
C SER A 729 -6.91 4.10 -22.10
N PRO A 730 -8.09 3.43 -22.06
CA PRO A 730 -8.52 2.69 -20.87
C PRO A 730 -7.59 1.50 -20.59
N ASP A 731 -7.21 1.30 -19.34
CA ASP A 731 -6.49 0.08 -18.91
C ASP A 731 -7.35 -1.17 -19.14
N ARG A 732 -8.66 -1.04 -18.88
CA ARG A 732 -9.68 -2.06 -19.08
C ARG A 732 -10.89 -1.48 -19.79
N SER A 733 -11.24 -2.07 -20.92
CA SER A 733 -12.45 -1.71 -21.70
C SER A 733 -13.70 -2.50 -21.28
N THR A 734 -13.58 -3.42 -20.32
CA THR A 734 -14.70 -4.15 -19.72
C THR A 734 -14.51 -4.25 -18.20
N ILE A 735 -15.54 -3.85 -17.45
CA ILE A 735 -15.58 -3.84 -15.98
C ILE A 735 -16.88 -4.50 -15.48
N GLN A 736 -16.92 -4.87 -14.21
CA GLN A 736 -18.06 -5.51 -13.55
C GLN A 736 -19.15 -4.47 -13.18
N ALA A 737 -20.41 -4.89 -13.17
CA ALA A 737 -21.57 -4.11 -12.74
C ALA A 737 -21.84 -4.24 -11.23
N ASP A 738 -20.83 -3.97 -10.40
CA ASP A 738 -20.87 -4.17 -8.94
C ASP A 738 -20.97 -2.86 -8.11
N GLY A 739 -20.97 -1.71 -8.79
CA GLY A 739 -20.92 -0.39 -8.19
C GLY A 739 -19.55 0.03 -7.65
N LYS A 740 -18.50 -0.81 -7.80
CA LYS A 740 -17.16 -0.62 -7.20
C LYS A 740 -16.01 -0.70 -8.21
N ASP A 741 -16.12 -1.54 -9.23
CA ASP A 741 -15.07 -1.74 -10.25
C ASP A 741 -14.78 -0.46 -11.04
N LEU A 742 -13.51 -0.30 -11.40
CA LEU A 742 -12.95 0.92 -11.98
C LEU A 742 -12.29 0.66 -13.35
N SER A 743 -12.33 1.68 -14.21
CA SER A 743 -11.49 1.78 -15.41
C SER A 743 -10.65 3.05 -15.33
N PHE A 744 -9.33 2.91 -15.47
CA PHE A 744 -8.37 4.00 -15.44
C PHE A 744 -8.03 4.40 -16.88
N ILE A 745 -8.43 5.60 -17.29
CA ILE A 745 -8.30 6.06 -18.67
C ILE A 745 -7.17 7.07 -18.76
N THR A 746 -6.05 6.64 -19.35
CA THR A 746 -4.93 7.54 -19.65
C THR A 746 -5.34 8.50 -20.75
N VAL A 747 -5.05 9.78 -20.56
CA VAL A 747 -5.34 10.87 -21.48
C VAL A 747 -4.01 11.46 -21.94
N GLU A 748 -3.72 11.38 -23.23
CA GLU A 748 -2.48 11.91 -23.82
C GLU A 748 -2.79 13.06 -24.78
N ILE A 749 -2.01 14.13 -24.69
CA ILE A 749 -2.04 15.25 -25.62
C ILE A 749 -0.99 15.03 -26.70
N LEU A 750 -1.44 15.00 -27.95
CA LEU A 750 -0.62 14.64 -29.10
C LEU A 750 -0.61 15.76 -30.13
N ASP A 751 0.47 15.82 -30.92
CA ASP A 751 0.49 16.61 -32.14
C ASP A 751 -0.33 15.93 -33.26
N LYS A 752 -0.42 16.61 -34.41
CA LYS A 752 -1.15 16.12 -35.59
C LYS A 752 -0.61 14.80 -36.17
N ASP A 753 0.64 14.45 -35.85
CA ASP A 753 1.33 13.27 -36.35
C ASP A 753 1.31 12.13 -35.31
N GLY A 754 0.64 12.34 -34.17
CA GLY A 754 0.44 11.36 -33.10
C GLY A 754 1.58 11.27 -32.09
N ASN A 755 2.55 12.20 -32.11
CA ASN A 755 3.63 12.27 -31.13
C ASN A 755 3.13 12.91 -29.83
N LEU A 756 3.52 12.37 -28.67
CA LEU A 756 3.19 12.97 -27.38
C LEU A 756 3.83 14.36 -27.26
N CYS A 757 3.04 15.38 -26.98
CA CYS A 757 3.54 16.74 -26.73
C CYS A 757 4.07 16.81 -25.29
N PRO A 758 5.39 16.79 -25.06
CA PRO A 758 5.93 16.61 -23.72
C PRO A 758 5.72 17.82 -22.80
N ASN A 759 5.46 19.01 -23.36
CA ASN A 759 5.23 20.24 -22.60
C ASN A 759 3.74 20.64 -22.55
N ALA A 760 2.82 19.75 -22.96
CA ALA A 760 1.40 20.12 -23.02
C ALA A 760 0.79 20.21 -21.62
N GLU A 761 0.05 21.30 -21.40
CA GLU A 761 -0.70 21.61 -20.17
C GLU A 761 -2.19 21.92 -20.44
N ASN A 762 -2.70 21.45 -21.58
CA ASN A 762 -4.08 21.67 -21.99
C ASN A 762 -5.06 21.20 -20.91
N ASP A 763 -6.07 22.03 -20.61
CA ASP A 763 -7.16 21.67 -19.70
C ASP A 763 -8.18 20.78 -20.42
N VAL A 764 -8.27 19.51 -20.01
CA VAL A 764 -9.14 18.53 -20.64
C VAL A 764 -10.41 18.37 -19.80
N THR A 765 -11.55 18.66 -20.40
CA THR A 765 -12.87 18.42 -19.82
C THR A 765 -13.42 17.05 -20.25
N PHE A 766 -14.00 16.33 -19.31
CA PHE A 766 -14.58 15.01 -19.48
C PHE A 766 -16.11 15.03 -19.34
N ALA A 767 -16.78 14.36 -20.27
CA ALA A 767 -18.20 14.05 -20.16
C ALA A 767 -18.41 12.54 -20.17
N VAL A 768 -19.19 12.03 -19.22
CA VAL A 768 -19.51 10.61 -19.07
C VAL A 768 -21.01 10.40 -19.25
N GLU A 769 -21.38 9.49 -20.15
CA GLU A 769 -22.75 9.09 -20.43
C GLU A 769 -22.90 7.58 -20.23
N GLY A 770 -24.02 7.14 -19.62
CA GLY A 770 -24.34 5.72 -19.44
C GLY A 770 -24.16 5.21 -18.01
N ALA A 771 -23.79 3.93 -17.88
CA ALA A 771 -23.77 3.20 -16.60
C ALA A 771 -22.52 3.45 -15.74
N GLY A 772 -22.17 4.72 -15.51
CA GLY A 772 -21.00 5.07 -14.72
C GLY A 772 -20.80 6.58 -14.54
N PHE A 773 -19.84 6.94 -13.69
CA PHE A 773 -19.52 8.31 -13.34
C PHE A 773 -18.01 8.49 -13.12
N ILE A 774 -17.54 9.74 -13.08
CA ILE A 774 -16.14 10.07 -12.80
C ILE A 774 -15.90 9.92 -11.29
N ALA A 775 -15.05 8.97 -10.92
CA ALA A 775 -14.63 8.77 -9.54
C ALA A 775 -13.50 9.73 -9.13
N GLY A 776 -12.68 10.16 -10.09
CA GLY A 776 -11.64 11.17 -9.88
C GLY A 776 -10.85 11.47 -11.15
N VAL A 777 -10.09 12.56 -11.11
CA VAL A 777 -9.17 12.99 -12.16
C VAL A 777 -7.82 13.33 -11.56
N ASP A 778 -6.73 13.07 -12.27
CA ASP A 778 -5.36 13.34 -11.79
C ASP A 778 -4.41 13.66 -12.94
N ASN A 779 -3.25 14.22 -12.65
CA ASN A 779 -2.14 14.36 -13.59
C ASN A 779 -0.77 14.07 -12.94
N GLY A 780 -0.72 13.75 -11.65
CA GLY A 780 0.53 13.48 -10.94
C GLY A 780 1.37 14.72 -10.62
N SER A 781 0.87 15.93 -10.88
CA SER A 781 1.58 17.16 -10.56
C SER A 781 1.58 17.41 -9.05
N PRO A 782 2.75 17.59 -8.42
CA PRO A 782 2.84 17.81 -6.98
C PRO A 782 2.38 19.20 -6.53
N ILE A 783 2.19 20.12 -7.47
CA ILE A 783 1.77 21.51 -7.22
C ILE A 783 0.40 21.85 -7.80
N SER A 784 -0.29 20.89 -8.45
CA SER A 784 -1.65 21.16 -8.96
C SER A 784 -2.62 21.28 -7.79
N MET A 785 -3.28 22.43 -7.73
CA MET A 785 -4.36 22.75 -6.78
C MET A 785 -5.75 22.41 -7.34
N GLU A 786 -5.85 21.87 -8.56
CA GLU A 786 -7.12 21.43 -9.14
C GLU A 786 -7.67 20.22 -8.34
N LYS A 787 -8.98 20.18 -8.12
CA LYS A 787 -9.65 19.15 -7.34
C LYS A 787 -9.52 17.77 -7.94
N PHE A 788 -9.30 16.77 -7.10
CA PHE A 788 -9.39 15.36 -7.51
C PHE A 788 -10.80 14.93 -7.89
N LYS A 789 -11.82 15.47 -7.20
CA LYS A 789 -13.24 15.22 -7.50
C LYS A 789 -13.79 16.31 -8.41
N ASP A 790 -13.44 16.21 -9.68
CA ASP A 790 -13.88 17.13 -10.73
C ASP A 790 -14.07 16.41 -12.07
N ASN A 791 -14.58 17.11 -13.07
CA ASN A 791 -14.77 16.61 -14.43
C ASN A 791 -13.77 17.18 -15.44
N HIS A 792 -12.75 17.91 -14.99
CA HIS A 792 -11.70 18.42 -15.86
C HIS A 792 -10.33 18.33 -15.18
N ARG A 793 -9.27 18.29 -15.99
CA ARG A 793 -7.91 18.26 -15.49
C ARG A 793 -6.92 18.71 -16.55
N LYS A 794 -6.01 19.59 -16.18
CA LYS A 794 -4.84 19.90 -17.01
C LYS A 794 -3.95 18.70 -17.22
N ALA A 795 -3.49 18.51 -18.45
CA ALA A 795 -2.33 17.68 -18.70
C ALA A 795 -1.12 18.20 -17.90
N PHE A 796 -0.27 17.30 -17.43
CA PHE A 796 1.01 17.60 -16.84
C PHE A 796 2.07 16.82 -17.59
N TYR A 797 2.96 17.53 -18.28
CA TYR A 797 3.88 16.96 -19.27
C TYR A 797 3.18 16.03 -20.27
N GLY A 798 2.10 16.54 -20.88
CA GLY A 798 1.36 15.85 -21.95
C GLY A 798 0.37 14.78 -21.50
N LYS A 799 0.22 14.52 -20.18
CA LYS A 799 -0.67 13.46 -19.68
C LYS A 799 -1.56 13.89 -18.51
N CYS A 800 -2.79 13.41 -18.51
CA CYS A 800 -3.66 13.35 -17.33
C CYS A 800 -4.45 12.03 -17.29
N LEU A 801 -5.26 11.84 -16.27
CA LEU A 801 -6.00 10.63 -15.95
C LEU A 801 -7.45 11.00 -15.63
N VAL A 802 -8.39 10.20 -16.13
CA VAL A 802 -9.76 10.14 -15.61
C VAL A 802 -10.07 8.72 -15.16
N VAL A 803 -10.62 8.58 -13.95
CA VAL A 803 -11.02 7.30 -13.37
C VAL A 803 -12.53 7.19 -13.44
N LEU A 804 -13.01 6.15 -14.12
CA LEU A 804 -14.42 5.83 -14.23
C LEU A 804 -14.79 4.76 -13.22
N GLN A 805 -15.90 4.95 -12.50
CA GLN A 805 -16.55 3.94 -11.68
C GLN A 805 -17.92 3.59 -12.25
N ASN A 806 -18.25 2.29 -12.22
CA ASN A 806 -19.57 1.83 -12.62
C ASN A 806 -20.62 2.16 -11.54
N ASN A 807 -21.90 2.27 -11.92
CA ASN A 807 -22.99 2.59 -11.00
C ASN A 807 -23.79 1.37 -10.51
N GLY A 808 -23.30 0.14 -10.75
CA GLY A 808 -23.98 -1.11 -10.42
C GLY A 808 -24.95 -1.63 -11.50
N GLU A 809 -25.22 -0.84 -12.54
CA GLU A 809 -26.08 -1.26 -13.64
C GLU A 809 -25.26 -1.77 -14.84
N PRO A 810 -25.61 -2.92 -15.46
CA PRO A 810 -24.95 -3.38 -16.67
C PRO A 810 -25.26 -2.45 -17.84
N GLY A 811 -24.30 -2.25 -18.75
CA GLY A 811 -24.49 -1.35 -19.88
C GLY A 811 -23.21 -0.91 -20.58
N GLY A 812 -23.31 0.20 -21.30
CA GLY A 812 -22.16 0.88 -21.90
C GLY A 812 -21.95 2.23 -21.22
N VAL A 813 -20.69 2.60 -21.06
CA VAL A 813 -20.28 3.95 -20.65
C VAL A 813 -19.48 4.56 -21.78
N LYS A 814 -19.86 5.77 -22.18
CA LYS A 814 -19.13 6.58 -23.15
C LYS A 814 -18.43 7.70 -22.43
N VAL A 815 -17.12 7.79 -22.60
CA VAL A 815 -16.29 8.88 -22.07
C VAL A 815 -15.86 9.75 -23.24
N THR A 816 -16.15 11.04 -23.15
CA THR A 816 -15.76 12.07 -24.11
C THR A 816 -14.75 13.01 -23.45
N ALA A 817 -13.65 13.31 -24.15
CA ALA A 817 -12.67 14.30 -23.72
C ALA A 817 -12.58 15.43 -24.75
N THR A 818 -12.56 16.68 -24.27
CA THR A 818 -12.44 17.90 -25.07
C THR A 818 -11.49 18.88 -24.42
N ALA A 819 -10.72 19.60 -25.23
CA ALA A 819 -9.88 20.71 -24.80
C ALA A 819 -9.84 21.76 -25.93
N ASP A 820 -9.65 23.03 -25.57
CA ASP A 820 -9.62 24.12 -26.54
C ASP A 820 -8.52 23.89 -27.59
N GLY A 821 -8.90 23.98 -28.86
CA GLY A 821 -8.01 23.81 -30.01
C GLY A 821 -7.64 22.36 -30.37
N LEU A 822 -8.09 21.36 -29.60
CA LEU A 822 -7.80 19.94 -29.87
C LEU A 822 -8.99 19.20 -30.48
N GLU A 823 -8.70 18.18 -31.29
CA GLU A 823 -9.71 17.23 -31.75
C GLU A 823 -10.35 16.47 -30.57
N LYS A 824 -11.69 16.44 -30.55
CA LYS A 824 -12.47 15.69 -29.57
C LYS A 824 -12.15 14.20 -29.64
N ALA A 825 -11.95 13.57 -28.48
CA ALA A 825 -11.75 12.13 -28.35
C ALA A 825 -12.91 11.46 -27.61
N THR A 826 -13.18 10.20 -27.95
CA THR A 826 -14.18 9.38 -27.25
C THR A 826 -13.71 7.95 -27.10
N THR A 827 -14.00 7.33 -25.96
CA THR A 827 -13.83 5.89 -25.74
C THR A 827 -15.08 5.28 -25.09
N ALA A 828 -15.22 3.97 -25.17
CA ALA A 828 -16.35 3.24 -24.60
C ALA A 828 -15.87 2.12 -23.68
N ILE A 829 -16.51 2.00 -22.51
CA ILE A 829 -16.29 0.95 -21.52
C ILE A 829 -17.57 0.12 -21.42
N LYS A 830 -17.42 -1.20 -21.38
CA LYS A 830 -18.53 -2.13 -21.19
C LYS A 830 -18.64 -2.50 -19.71
N VAL A 831 -19.82 -2.34 -19.13
CA VAL A 831 -20.15 -2.74 -17.76
C VAL A 831 -21.00 -4.01 -17.85
N LYS A 832 -20.55 -5.11 -17.23
CA LYS A 832 -21.18 -6.43 -17.34
C LYS A 832 -21.63 -7.00 -16.02
#